data_AF-A0A3S7UV24-F1
#
_entry.id   AF-A0A3S7UV24-F1
#
_cell.length_a   1.000
_cell.length_b   1.000
_cell.length_c   1.000
_cell.angle_alpha   90.00
_cell.angle_beta   90.00
_cell.angle_gamma   90.00
#
_symmetry.space_group_name_H-M   'P 1'
#
loop_
_entity.id
_entity.type
_entity.pdbx_description
1 polymer ?
#
loop_
_entity_poly.entity_id
_entity_poly.type
_entity_poly.pdbx_seq_one_letter_code
_entity_poly.pdbx_strand_id
1 'polypeptide(L)'
;MSKLKHFLAVLFALSTILLASQRAYATHFRYGNITYAIPDPSSPTTVRFTVTVSWNSAYQPVDTTTLSFGDGTTNPATKGSVIGSGVDATGNSYTTYSYITTHTYPASSIYTASFTSCCRLSNLVNAGDNSFLIQAKVDTNPGNTGNPVSFLPAVLQFQVGGVRSHFIPAADPDGTPVTCRFATTAESSIATTPPLVALTPSGFGPAPTLSASANPPGCILTWNLTGSNVAPGKQYANQVVLESTNPSNGQASSAVLDYLLETVTSPIPTCVGSGTYTIPMGSSFKQDIVGTSNIASSALSLQNIYSNGILTPISGTTAQSPFHSTLTWSPALGEQGTFLATVVYTDTQNKSAFCSLTLVVPPCPTYGQACTAGVGQCQKSGIMTCAAGGAPVCSAVAGQPQPETCDGLDNNCDGEVDEGNPGAGQSCATQFPGVCSPGLTTCAVGGVIQCIPDVDPGSLTEVCNGLDDNCDGSVDEGYNVGGTCSVGVGGCAKKAAIICDGMGGATCPAVPGMPTAEICNGIDDNCNGTTDEGFDVGGACTVGLGACQAAGNFACNLMGAIVCDAITGSVSPEICGNAIDEDCDGKLDNGCVDSDGDGLFDSVEEAIGSDPHDADSDDDGVPDGAEVDPQADTDGDGLINVLDPDSDNDGLYDGTELGLGCDGPGTDKTKHHCIADADHGATKTDPLLADTDGSGARDGSEDWNLNGKVDADETDPNLGSDDASVVDSDGDKLGDKLEAFLHSNPDDADSDDDGVLDGDEANPADDTDGDGLICLLDADSDNDGLFDGTEVGNNCLDPATNKAAGRCRPDANHGVTKTSAVKRDTDGGGASDGSEDSNLNGLVDPGETDPAKKSDDGKVTDSDGDGLGDKLETKIGSDPHDSDTDDDGLLDGDEANPSEDTDGDGVNNVADPDSDGDGLFDGTELGKNCSEPGTDHTKGFCIADMDTTTVTCPINGDTDWGGALDGDEDVNHDGAKSAIERDPLDASDDKNEPECTKDADCGGAKSGKVCDATKLTCGDGCRDKDGNGCPSGKVCTSTDATIGQCQDSSASGGGQGGGDATPGDGSGCSCSLIASHDEATGLWLFAAAALLAGTRRRQRR
;
A
#
# COMPACT_ATOMS: atom_id res chain seq x y z
N MET A 1 36.83 41.22 48.56
CA MET A 1 37.27 39.85 48.25
C MET A 1 36.61 38.77 49.12
N SER A 2 36.75 38.72 50.45
CA SER A 2 36.18 37.63 51.28
C SER A 2 34.66 37.39 51.13
N LYS A 3 33.86 38.47 51.11
CA LYS A 3 32.39 38.36 50.91
C LYS A 3 31.97 37.88 49.51
N LEU A 4 32.78 38.17 48.49
CA LEU A 4 32.50 37.75 47.11
C LEU A 4 32.70 36.23 46.94
N LYS A 5 33.73 35.66 47.60
CA LYS A 5 33.94 34.20 47.62
C LYS A 5 32.82 33.44 48.33
N HIS A 6 32.26 33.98 49.41
CA HIS A 6 31.10 33.37 50.06
C HIS A 6 29.82 33.49 49.22
N PHE A 7 29.62 34.62 48.52
CA PHE A 7 28.46 34.79 47.64
C PHE A 7 28.51 33.85 46.43
N LEU A 8 29.67 33.72 45.77
CA LEU A 8 29.86 32.74 44.69
C LEU A 8 29.77 31.30 45.18
N ALA A 9 30.29 30.95 46.37
CA ALA A 9 30.13 29.60 46.92
C ALA A 9 28.66 29.26 47.23
N VAL A 10 27.87 30.23 47.69
CA VAL A 10 26.42 30.04 47.90
C VAL A 10 25.66 29.98 46.59
N LEU A 11 26.03 30.76 45.56
CA LEU A 11 25.44 30.65 44.22
C LEU A 11 25.75 29.29 43.58
N PHE A 12 26.99 28.81 43.70
CA PHE A 12 27.39 27.51 43.18
C PHE A 12 26.65 26.37 43.91
N ALA A 13 26.52 26.48 45.24
CA ALA A 13 25.73 25.53 46.03
C ALA A 13 24.22 25.56 45.70
N LEU A 14 23.63 26.73 45.43
CA LEU A 14 22.24 26.83 44.97
C LEU A 14 22.07 26.27 43.55
N SER A 15 23.02 26.54 42.65
CA SER A 15 23.04 26.00 41.29
C SER A 15 23.11 24.47 41.30
N THR A 16 23.96 23.87 42.15
CA THR A 16 24.02 22.40 42.31
C THR A 16 22.82 21.78 43.03
N ILE A 17 21.95 22.58 43.67
CA ILE A 17 20.70 22.10 44.28
C ILE A 17 19.52 22.26 43.30
N LEU A 18 19.53 23.31 42.46
CA LEU A 18 18.53 23.54 41.42
C LEU A 18 18.71 22.64 40.18
N LEU A 19 19.95 22.22 39.88
CA LEU A 19 20.25 21.25 38.82
C LEU A 19 20.15 19.77 39.27
N ALA A 20 19.75 19.52 40.52
CA ALA A 20 19.65 18.17 41.10
C ALA A 20 18.25 17.84 41.63
N SER A 21 17.22 18.49 41.07
CA SER A 21 15.82 18.21 41.39
C SER A 21 14.89 18.35 40.17
N GLN A 22 15.26 17.70 39.05
CA GLN A 22 14.21 17.11 38.23
C GLN A 22 13.45 16.10 39.09
N ARG A 23 12.12 16.03 38.93
CA ARG A 23 11.29 15.14 39.73
C ARG A 23 11.64 13.70 39.36
N ALA A 24 12.18 12.94 40.30
CA ALA A 24 12.24 11.49 40.18
C ALA A 24 10.81 10.93 40.26
N TYR A 25 10.14 10.86 39.11
CA TYR A 25 9.02 9.94 38.94
C TYR A 25 9.60 8.54 39.12
N ALA A 26 9.09 7.80 40.12
CA ALA A 26 9.60 6.48 40.44
C ALA A 26 9.02 5.46 39.44
N THR A 27 9.75 5.22 38.37
CA THR A 27 9.31 4.42 37.22
C THR A 27 9.79 3.00 37.43
N HIS A 28 8.91 2.15 37.99
CA HIS A 28 9.31 0.85 38.49
C HIS A 28 9.32 -0.22 37.38
N PHE A 29 10.44 -0.26 36.64
CA PHE A 29 10.67 -1.21 35.55
C PHE A 29 10.61 -2.68 36.03
N ARG A 30 10.05 -3.52 35.15
CA ARG A 30 9.96 -4.99 35.28
C ARG A 30 10.71 -5.74 34.19
N TYR A 31 10.84 -5.15 33.00
CA TYR A 31 11.47 -5.79 31.84
C TYR A 31 12.28 -4.79 31.03
N GLY A 32 13.31 -5.29 30.33
CA GLY A 32 13.80 -4.61 29.15
C GLY A 32 14.78 -5.41 28.29
N ASN A 33 14.85 -5.03 27.01
CA ASN A 33 15.75 -5.54 25.99
C ASN A 33 16.16 -4.39 25.03
N ILE A 34 17.34 -4.52 24.42
CA ILE A 34 17.77 -3.73 23.26
C ILE A 34 18.21 -4.72 22.17
N THR A 35 17.44 -4.78 21.09
CA THR A 35 17.81 -5.47 19.85
C THR A 35 18.15 -4.46 18.78
N TYR A 36 18.92 -4.86 17.76
CA TYR A 36 19.18 -4.02 16.60
C TYR A 36 19.24 -4.84 15.31
N ALA A 37 18.94 -4.17 14.21
CA ALA A 37 19.17 -4.63 12.85
C ALA A 37 20.00 -3.58 12.07
N ILE A 38 20.73 -4.04 11.06
CA ILE A 38 21.38 -3.21 10.04
C ILE A 38 20.47 -3.29 8.80
N PRO A 39 19.72 -2.23 8.45
CA PRO A 39 18.76 -2.28 7.34
C PRO A 39 19.44 -2.51 5.98
N ASP A 40 20.53 -1.80 5.72
CA ASP A 40 21.38 -2.01 4.55
C ASP A 40 22.73 -2.63 4.95
N PRO A 41 22.98 -3.91 4.61
CA PRO A 41 24.28 -4.56 4.82
C PRO A 41 25.44 -3.93 4.01
N SER A 42 25.16 -3.11 2.99
CA SER A 42 26.15 -2.33 2.24
C SER A 42 26.64 -1.12 3.04
N SER A 43 25.78 -0.53 3.87
CA SER A 43 26.03 0.58 4.80
C SER A 43 25.91 0.15 6.28
N PRO A 44 26.79 -0.75 6.78
CA PRO A 44 26.65 -1.38 8.10
C PRO A 44 26.85 -0.45 9.30
N THR A 45 27.08 0.84 9.06
CA THR A 45 27.13 1.90 10.08
C THR A 45 25.77 2.45 10.47
N THR A 46 24.74 2.29 9.63
CA THR A 46 23.36 2.70 9.93
C THR A 46 22.62 1.54 10.60
N VAL A 47 22.07 1.79 11.79
CA VAL A 47 21.53 0.76 12.67
C VAL A 47 20.15 1.16 13.18
N ARG A 48 19.14 0.32 12.94
CA ARG A 48 17.79 0.44 13.51
C ARG A 48 17.77 -0.29 14.86
N PHE A 49 17.50 0.43 15.94
CA PHE A 49 17.36 -0.11 17.28
C PHE A 49 15.90 -0.33 17.63
N THR A 50 15.61 -1.45 18.29
CA THR A 50 14.34 -1.69 18.99
C THR A 50 14.65 -1.82 20.47
N VAL A 51 14.19 -0.84 21.26
CA VAL A 51 14.22 -0.91 22.72
C VAL A 51 12.84 -1.36 23.17
N THR A 52 12.76 -2.46 23.93
CA THR A 52 11.49 -2.88 24.53
C THR A 52 11.61 -2.84 26.03
N VAL A 53 10.66 -2.23 26.73
CA VAL A 53 10.63 -2.17 28.19
C VAL A 53 9.22 -2.43 28.72
N SER A 54 9.11 -2.85 29.99
CA SER A 54 7.81 -2.92 30.67
C SER A 54 7.88 -2.31 32.06
N TRP A 55 6.85 -1.58 32.45
CA TRP A 55 6.71 -0.99 33.78
C TRP A 55 5.40 -1.41 34.46
N ASN A 56 5.35 -1.21 35.78
CA ASN A 56 4.14 -1.40 36.58
C ASN A 56 3.09 -0.31 36.23
N SER A 57 1.95 -0.72 35.68
CA SER A 57 0.88 0.18 35.20
C SER A 57 0.18 0.97 36.32
N ALA A 58 0.48 0.69 37.60
CA ALA A 58 0.01 1.50 38.74
C ALA A 58 0.77 2.83 38.92
N TYR A 59 1.77 3.11 38.07
CA TYR A 59 2.50 4.37 38.00
C TYR A 59 2.19 5.05 36.66
N GLN A 60 2.39 6.37 36.59
CA GLN A 60 2.24 7.10 35.33
C GLN A 60 3.15 6.47 34.26
N PRO A 61 2.63 6.27 33.03
CA PRO A 61 3.44 5.79 31.93
C PRO A 61 4.62 6.75 31.68
N VAL A 62 5.74 6.19 31.23
CA VAL A 62 6.79 6.96 30.56
C VAL A 62 6.81 6.50 29.14
N ASP A 63 5.86 7.04 28.40
CA ASP A 63 5.65 6.90 26.96
C ASP A 63 6.89 7.21 26.10
N THR A 64 7.99 7.72 26.66
CA THR A 64 9.20 8.15 25.93
C THR A 64 10.51 7.49 26.41
N THR A 65 11.47 7.23 25.51
CA THR A 65 12.85 6.83 25.91
C THR A 65 13.96 7.61 25.21
N THR A 66 15.11 7.65 25.88
CA THR A 66 16.39 8.12 25.35
C THR A 66 17.42 7.00 25.48
N LEU A 67 17.83 6.45 24.35
CA LEU A 67 18.91 5.48 24.18
C LEU A 67 20.24 6.21 24.01
N SER A 68 21.31 5.74 24.65
CA SER A 68 22.67 6.20 24.34
C SER A 68 23.35 5.20 23.43
N PHE A 69 23.85 5.64 22.28
CA PHE A 69 24.43 4.79 21.24
C PHE A 69 25.86 4.32 21.54
N GLY A 70 26.51 4.92 22.54
CA GLY A 70 27.84 4.51 23.02
C GLY A 70 29.03 5.15 22.29
N ASP A 71 28.79 6.02 21.31
CA ASP A 71 29.79 6.89 20.66
C ASP A 71 29.89 8.30 21.31
N GLY A 72 28.96 8.62 22.21
CA GLY A 72 28.82 9.92 22.86
C GLY A 72 27.50 10.62 22.56
N THR A 73 26.68 10.08 21.66
CA THR A 73 25.36 10.60 21.26
C THR A 73 24.19 9.84 21.90
N THR A 74 23.00 10.40 21.73
CA THR A 74 21.69 9.89 22.16
C THR A 74 20.62 10.37 21.17
N ASN A 75 19.53 9.63 20.99
CA ASN A 75 18.34 10.14 20.30
C ASN A 75 17.61 11.22 21.14
N PRO A 76 16.65 11.95 20.55
CA PRO A 76 15.61 12.67 21.29
C PRO A 76 14.79 11.76 22.21
N ALA A 77 13.77 12.31 22.88
CA ALA A 77 12.83 11.52 23.68
C ALA A 77 11.76 10.90 22.76
N THR A 78 11.99 9.68 22.28
CA THR A 78 11.10 9.00 21.32
C THR A 78 9.89 8.37 22.01
N LYS A 79 8.66 8.69 21.55
CA LYS A 79 7.38 8.06 21.96
C LYS A 79 7.41 6.56 21.64
N GLY A 80 6.62 5.73 22.32
CA GLY A 80 6.63 4.27 22.11
C GLY A 80 5.27 3.63 22.16
N SER A 81 5.05 2.66 21.28
CA SER A 81 3.78 1.97 21.07
C SER A 81 3.59 0.83 22.08
N VAL A 82 2.36 0.59 22.52
CA VAL A 82 2.03 -0.51 23.45
C VAL A 82 1.96 -1.83 22.69
N ILE A 83 2.89 -2.75 22.98
CA ILE A 83 2.96 -4.07 22.32
C ILE A 83 2.44 -5.24 23.17
N GLY A 84 1.84 -4.95 24.33
CA GLY A 84 1.16 -5.93 25.16
C GLY A 84 1.16 -5.62 26.65
N SER A 85 0.50 -6.48 27.43
CA SER A 85 0.37 -6.32 28.88
C SER A 85 0.43 -7.66 29.63
N GLY A 86 0.41 -7.61 30.96
CA GLY A 86 0.25 -8.82 31.78
C GLY A 86 0.08 -8.51 33.26
N VAL A 87 -0.06 -9.56 34.07
CA VAL A 87 -0.24 -9.45 35.53
C VAL A 87 0.74 -10.32 36.30
N ASP A 88 1.15 -9.86 37.48
CA ASP A 88 1.89 -10.68 38.44
C ASP A 88 0.97 -11.53 39.34
N ALA A 89 1.56 -12.43 40.14
CA ALA A 89 0.81 -13.38 40.96
C ALA A 89 -0.09 -12.71 42.02
N THR A 90 0.07 -11.42 42.27
CA THR A 90 -0.76 -10.62 43.18
C THR A 90 -1.81 -9.76 42.45
N GLY A 91 -1.81 -9.77 41.12
CA GLY A 91 -2.76 -9.03 40.28
C GLY A 91 -2.36 -7.59 39.97
N ASN A 92 -1.10 -7.19 40.21
CA ASN A 92 -0.63 -5.91 39.68
C ASN A 92 -0.36 -6.08 38.19
N SER A 93 -0.88 -5.18 37.37
CA SER A 93 -0.60 -5.12 35.94
C SER A 93 0.80 -4.57 35.63
N TYR A 94 1.25 -4.88 34.42
CA TYR A 94 2.34 -4.21 33.74
C TYR A 94 1.99 -4.05 32.26
N THR A 95 2.52 -3.00 31.66
CA THR A 95 2.36 -2.68 30.24
C THR A 95 3.74 -2.68 29.59
N THR A 96 3.82 -3.16 28.35
CA THR A 96 5.05 -3.33 27.58
C THR A 96 5.03 -2.40 26.38
N TYR A 97 6.12 -1.69 26.18
CA TYR A 97 6.27 -0.66 25.15
C TYR A 97 7.47 -0.96 24.28
N SER A 98 7.30 -0.78 22.97
CA SER A 98 8.38 -0.81 21.98
C SER A 98 8.74 0.60 21.55
N TYR A 99 10.02 0.84 21.33
CA TYR A 99 10.57 2.11 20.89
C TYR A 99 11.56 1.83 19.77
N ILE A 100 11.40 2.51 18.65
CA ILE A 100 12.23 2.34 17.47
C ILE A 100 13.03 3.62 17.25
N THR A 101 14.32 3.51 16.96
CA THR A 101 15.16 4.66 16.62
C THR A 101 16.33 4.22 15.76
N THR A 102 16.68 5.01 14.75
CA THR A 102 17.79 4.73 13.84
C THR A 102 18.99 5.63 14.21
N HIS A 103 20.20 5.10 14.09
CA HIS A 103 21.43 5.87 14.30
C HIS A 103 22.54 5.45 13.34
N THR A 104 23.27 6.44 12.83
CA THR A 104 24.39 6.25 11.91
C THR A 104 25.71 6.49 12.63
N TYR A 105 26.47 5.43 12.85
CA TYR A 105 27.76 5.50 13.53
C TYR A 105 28.86 6.11 12.65
N PRO A 106 29.80 6.88 13.22
CA PRO A 106 30.84 7.57 12.44
C PRO A 106 31.93 6.65 11.86
N ALA A 107 31.94 5.36 12.20
CA ALA A 107 32.84 4.35 11.64
C ALA A 107 32.37 2.93 11.99
N SER A 108 32.70 1.93 11.16
CA SER A 108 32.57 0.52 11.55
C SER A 108 33.44 0.16 12.75
N SER A 109 32.81 -0.28 13.84
CA SER A 109 33.45 -0.63 15.11
C SER A 109 32.52 -1.46 16.00
N ILE A 110 32.95 -1.71 17.25
CA ILE A 110 32.08 -2.24 18.31
C ILE A 110 31.66 -1.09 19.24
N TYR A 111 30.36 -0.85 19.32
CA TYR A 111 29.74 0.14 20.20
C TYR A 111 28.96 -0.55 21.33
N THR A 112 28.48 0.24 22.29
CA THR A 112 27.61 -0.25 23.38
C THR A 112 26.43 0.67 23.53
N ALA A 113 25.34 0.33 22.86
CA ALA A 113 24.06 0.99 23.06
C ALA A 113 23.54 0.67 24.47
N SER A 114 22.97 1.64 25.17
CA SER A 114 22.47 1.42 26.53
C SER A 114 21.34 2.36 26.94
N PHE A 115 20.37 1.79 27.67
CA PHE A 115 19.28 2.50 28.31
C PHE A 115 19.40 2.36 29.82
N THR A 116 19.28 3.48 30.55
CA THR A 116 19.48 3.55 32.00
C THR A 116 18.42 4.45 32.64
N SER A 117 17.82 3.99 33.75
CA SER A 117 16.75 4.73 34.43
C SER A 117 16.64 4.38 35.93
N CYS A 118 15.91 5.19 36.68
CA CYS A 118 15.64 5.01 38.10
C CYS A 118 14.14 4.69 38.31
N CYS A 119 13.73 3.51 38.79
CA CYS A 119 14.49 2.40 39.40
C CYS A 119 13.80 1.06 39.14
N ARG A 120 14.45 -0.04 39.52
CA ARG A 120 13.76 -1.34 39.67
C ARG A 120 12.78 -1.30 40.86
N LEU A 121 11.72 -2.11 40.80
CA LEU A 121 10.74 -2.31 41.88
C LEU A 121 11.39 -2.49 43.28
N SER A 122 10.97 -1.68 44.26
CA SER A 122 11.53 -1.70 45.64
C SER A 122 11.35 -3.03 46.40
N ASN A 123 10.36 -3.85 46.00
CA ASN A 123 10.02 -5.11 46.69
C ASN A 123 10.85 -6.31 46.21
N LEU A 124 11.75 -6.14 45.23
CA LEU A 124 12.63 -7.20 44.71
C LEU A 124 13.63 -7.68 45.76
N VAL A 125 13.87 -8.98 45.81
CA VAL A 125 14.71 -9.60 46.85
C VAL A 125 16.21 -9.30 46.68
N ASN A 126 16.67 -9.09 45.45
CA ASN A 126 18.09 -9.01 45.08
C ASN A 126 18.55 -7.68 44.46
N ALA A 127 17.62 -6.86 43.98
CA ALA A 127 17.90 -5.63 43.23
C ALA A 127 16.85 -4.52 43.48
N GLY A 128 16.17 -4.53 44.63
CA GLY A 128 15.18 -3.51 44.97
C GLY A 128 15.79 -2.12 45.04
N ASP A 129 15.15 -1.15 44.40
CA ASP A 129 15.60 0.25 44.26
C ASP A 129 16.94 0.45 43.50
N ASN A 130 17.55 -0.61 42.97
CA ASN A 130 18.72 -0.48 42.10
C ASN A 130 18.35 0.24 40.79
N SER A 131 19.33 0.90 40.16
CA SER A 131 19.20 1.41 38.79
C SER A 131 18.79 0.30 37.82
N PHE A 132 17.90 0.65 36.90
CA PHE A 132 17.61 -0.17 35.73
C PHE A 132 18.66 0.12 34.66
N LEU A 133 19.26 -0.92 34.10
CA LEU A 133 20.30 -0.83 33.08
C LEU A 133 20.20 -2.02 32.13
N ILE A 134 20.05 -1.74 30.84
CA ILE A 134 20.12 -2.70 29.75
C ILE A 134 21.10 -2.18 28.70
N GLN A 135 21.86 -3.07 28.07
CA GLN A 135 22.92 -2.72 27.13
C GLN A 135 22.98 -3.74 25.98
N ALA A 136 23.20 -3.27 24.76
CA ALA A 136 23.53 -4.11 23.60
C ALA A 136 24.94 -3.78 23.11
N LYS A 137 25.70 -4.81 22.71
CA LYS A 137 26.95 -4.61 21.96
C LYS A 137 26.60 -4.60 20.49
N VAL A 138 26.94 -3.51 19.82
CA VAL A 138 26.60 -3.27 18.42
C VAL A 138 27.85 -3.49 17.59
N ASP A 139 27.83 -4.48 16.70
CA ASP A 139 28.86 -4.70 15.69
C ASP A 139 28.42 -4.09 14.36
N THR A 140 29.10 -3.03 13.94
CA THR A 140 28.87 -2.30 12.67
C THR A 140 29.92 -2.64 11.61
N ASN A 141 30.60 -3.77 11.77
CA ASN A 141 31.50 -4.31 10.74
C ASN A 141 30.72 -5.21 9.76
N PRO A 142 31.11 -5.26 8.48
CA PRO A 142 30.49 -6.13 7.48
C PRO A 142 30.37 -7.59 7.91
N GLY A 143 29.28 -8.25 7.49
CA GLY A 143 28.98 -9.64 7.82
C GLY A 143 28.34 -9.86 9.19
N ASN A 144 27.70 -8.83 9.74
CA ASN A 144 26.77 -8.88 10.86
C ASN A 144 25.50 -8.10 10.43
N THR A 145 24.31 -8.66 10.62
CA THR A 145 23.02 -8.01 10.30
C THR A 145 22.21 -7.63 11.54
N GLY A 146 22.54 -8.16 12.71
CA GLY A 146 21.89 -7.77 13.97
C GLY A 146 22.60 -8.29 15.23
N ASN A 147 21.91 -8.30 16.37
CA ASN A 147 22.30 -9.08 17.54
C ASN A 147 21.33 -10.26 17.78
N PRO A 148 21.63 -11.19 18.70
CA PRO A 148 20.71 -12.28 19.01
C PRO A 148 19.39 -11.76 19.55
N VAL A 149 18.30 -12.05 18.85
CA VAL A 149 16.96 -11.60 19.23
C VAL A 149 16.24 -12.67 20.04
N SER A 150 15.46 -12.20 21.02
CA SER A 150 14.67 -13.04 21.92
C SER A 150 13.65 -12.18 22.65
N PHE A 151 12.51 -12.77 22.99
CA PHE A 151 11.46 -12.10 23.75
C PHE A 151 10.89 -12.99 24.84
N LEU A 152 10.57 -12.41 25.99
CA LEU A 152 9.98 -13.08 27.14
C LEU A 152 8.97 -12.15 27.83
N PRO A 153 7.92 -12.69 28.50
CA PRO A 153 7.08 -11.88 29.37
C PRO A 153 7.88 -11.24 30.51
N ALA A 154 7.46 -10.06 30.96
CA ALA A 154 8.17 -9.32 32.02
C ALA A 154 8.26 -10.06 33.37
N VAL A 155 7.35 -11.01 33.63
CA VAL A 155 7.30 -11.79 34.87
C VAL A 155 7.12 -13.28 34.54
N LEU A 156 8.12 -14.10 34.87
CA LEU A 156 8.06 -15.56 34.73
C LEU A 156 7.77 -16.21 36.09
N GLN A 157 6.72 -17.02 36.18
CA GLN A 157 6.31 -17.64 37.44
C GLN A 157 6.85 -19.05 37.61
N PHE A 158 7.56 -19.29 38.71
CA PHE A 158 8.17 -20.57 39.06
C PHE A 158 7.53 -21.14 40.32
N GLN A 159 6.85 -22.29 40.20
CA GLN A 159 6.30 -22.98 41.36
C GLN A 159 7.41 -23.53 42.28
N VAL A 160 7.33 -23.23 43.58
CA VAL A 160 8.29 -23.71 44.60
C VAL A 160 8.18 -25.23 44.87
N GLY A 161 9.21 -25.80 45.49
CA GLY A 161 9.19 -27.19 45.97
C GLY A 161 9.70 -28.25 44.99
N GLY A 162 10.31 -27.84 43.87
CA GLY A 162 10.92 -28.74 42.89
C GLY A 162 12.04 -28.06 42.10
N VAL A 163 12.66 -28.79 41.17
CA VAL A 163 13.48 -28.18 40.12
C VAL A 163 12.54 -27.60 39.05
N ARG A 164 12.85 -26.41 38.54
CA ARG A 164 12.14 -25.76 37.44
C ARG A 164 13.15 -25.42 36.35
N SER A 165 12.74 -25.61 35.11
CA SER A 165 13.52 -25.27 33.92
C SER A 165 12.64 -24.50 32.96
N HIS A 166 13.20 -23.49 32.30
CA HIS A 166 12.53 -22.67 31.31
C HIS A 166 13.47 -22.50 30.11
N PHE A 167 12.91 -22.58 28.90
CA PHE A 167 13.63 -22.40 27.65
C PHE A 167 13.37 -21.00 27.09
N ILE A 168 14.45 -20.23 26.98
CA ILE A 168 14.52 -18.91 26.37
C ILE A 168 14.87 -19.16 24.88
N PRO A 169 13.91 -19.03 23.94
CA PRO A 169 14.24 -19.15 22.52
C PRO A 169 15.10 -17.96 22.11
N ALA A 170 16.15 -18.20 21.33
CA ALA A 170 16.96 -17.11 20.79
C ALA A 170 17.55 -17.54 19.44
N ALA A 171 17.42 -16.68 18.45
CA ALA A 171 18.09 -16.82 17.17
C ALA A 171 18.91 -15.55 16.90
N ASP A 172 19.91 -15.71 16.06
CA ASP A 172 20.74 -14.64 15.56
C ASP A 172 20.37 -14.43 14.08
N PRO A 173 20.12 -13.20 13.60
CA PRO A 173 19.71 -12.96 12.21
C PRO A 173 20.69 -13.53 11.18
N ASP A 174 22.00 -13.51 11.46
CA ASP A 174 23.05 -14.11 10.62
C ASP A 174 23.11 -15.65 10.71
N GLY A 175 22.17 -16.29 11.40
CA GLY A 175 22.10 -17.73 11.61
C GLY A 175 23.21 -18.28 12.53
N THR A 176 23.96 -17.42 13.24
CA THR A 176 25.08 -17.89 14.05
C THR A 176 24.62 -18.50 15.40
N PRO A 177 25.35 -19.48 15.97
CA PRO A 177 24.92 -20.13 17.21
C PRO A 177 24.96 -19.20 18.43
N VAL A 178 23.78 -18.87 18.96
CA VAL A 178 23.64 -18.06 20.18
C VAL A 178 24.20 -18.77 21.41
N THR A 179 25.00 -18.04 22.19
CA THR A 179 25.46 -18.45 23.52
C THR A 179 24.83 -17.56 24.60
N CYS A 180 24.74 -18.04 25.85
CA CYS A 180 24.21 -17.21 26.93
C CYS A 180 24.97 -17.32 28.24
N ARG A 181 24.93 -16.22 28.99
CA ARG A 181 25.45 -16.10 30.36
C ARG A 181 24.55 -15.21 31.20
N PHE A 182 24.70 -15.25 32.52
CA PHE A 182 24.16 -14.19 33.36
C PHE A 182 24.97 -12.90 33.15
N ALA A 183 24.30 -11.76 33.18
CA ALA A 183 24.95 -10.46 33.14
C ALA A 183 25.83 -10.24 34.37
N THR A 184 26.89 -9.45 34.19
CA THR A 184 27.74 -8.97 35.29
C THR A 184 27.06 -7.84 36.06
N THR A 185 27.59 -7.50 37.24
CA THR A 185 27.12 -6.33 38.01
C THR A 185 27.33 -5.00 37.26
N ALA A 186 28.30 -4.94 36.35
CA ALA A 186 28.54 -3.76 35.52
C ALA A 186 27.48 -3.60 34.40
N GLU A 187 27.06 -4.71 33.79
CA GLU A 187 26.06 -4.73 32.71
C GLU A 187 24.62 -4.55 33.22
N SER A 188 24.32 -5.04 34.44
CA SER A 188 22.94 -5.12 34.95
C SER A 188 22.58 -4.15 36.07
N SER A 189 23.59 -3.53 36.70
CA SER A 189 23.48 -2.86 38.01
C SER A 189 22.97 -3.77 39.16
N ILE A 190 22.90 -5.10 38.98
CA ILE A 190 22.49 -6.05 40.03
C ILE A 190 23.71 -6.42 40.90
N ALA A 191 23.59 -6.25 42.21
CA ALA A 191 24.71 -6.30 43.16
C ALA A 191 25.33 -7.70 43.39
N THR A 192 24.79 -8.76 42.79
CA THR A 192 25.27 -10.15 42.93
C THR A 192 25.32 -10.85 41.59
N THR A 193 26.32 -11.72 41.39
CA THR A 193 26.49 -12.50 40.15
C THR A 193 26.83 -13.97 40.50
N PRO A 194 26.05 -14.97 40.05
CA PRO A 194 24.74 -14.83 39.40
C PRO A 194 23.73 -14.07 40.29
N PRO A 195 22.72 -13.40 39.71
CA PRO A 195 21.81 -12.50 40.43
C PRO A 195 20.95 -13.16 41.51
N LEU A 196 20.96 -14.49 41.59
CA LEU A 196 20.00 -15.31 42.33
C LEU A 196 20.70 -16.13 43.42
N VAL A 197 21.25 -15.42 44.41
CA VAL A 197 21.69 -16.00 45.69
C VAL A 197 20.59 -15.83 46.73
N ALA A 198 19.99 -16.93 47.15
CA ALA A 198 19.11 -16.93 48.32
C ALA A 198 19.93 -16.65 49.60
N LEU A 199 19.80 -15.43 50.12
CA LEU A 199 20.32 -15.05 51.45
C LEU A 199 19.54 -15.78 52.54
N THR A 200 20.08 -16.88 53.06
CA THR A 200 19.58 -17.49 54.30
C THR A 200 20.40 -17.02 55.50
N PRO A 201 19.86 -17.06 56.73
CA PRO A 201 20.62 -16.86 57.96
C PRO A 201 21.77 -17.86 58.20
N SER A 202 21.95 -18.86 57.33
CA SER A 202 22.84 -20.02 57.53
C SER A 202 23.70 -20.42 56.32
N GLY A 203 23.65 -19.70 55.21
CA GLY A 203 24.45 -19.97 53.99
C GLY A 203 23.64 -20.11 52.70
N PHE A 204 24.37 -20.11 51.58
CA PHE A 204 23.85 -20.02 50.21
C PHE A 204 22.93 -21.20 49.82
N GLY A 205 21.78 -20.89 49.21
CA GLY A 205 21.00 -21.86 48.44
C GLY A 205 21.64 -22.17 47.06
N PRO A 206 21.15 -23.18 46.32
CA PRO A 206 21.65 -23.46 44.98
C PRO A 206 21.28 -22.32 44.02
N ALA A 207 22.30 -21.71 43.42
CA ALA A 207 22.11 -20.74 42.34
C ALA A 207 21.50 -21.41 41.10
N PRO A 208 20.75 -20.67 40.27
CA PRO A 208 20.32 -21.18 38.98
C PRO A 208 21.51 -21.32 38.02
N THR A 209 21.33 -22.19 37.03
CA THR A 209 22.29 -22.45 35.95
C THR A 209 21.67 -22.08 34.62
N LEU A 210 22.49 -21.60 33.69
CA LEU A 210 22.10 -21.32 32.32
C LEU A 210 22.97 -22.17 31.38
N SER A 211 22.37 -22.75 30.34
CA SER A 211 23.09 -23.55 29.33
C SER A 211 22.49 -23.32 27.95
N ALA A 212 23.34 -23.12 26.94
CA ALA A 212 22.90 -23.05 25.55
C ALA A 212 22.28 -24.37 25.07
N SER A 213 21.32 -24.24 24.15
CA SER A 213 20.64 -25.31 23.43
C SER A 213 20.83 -25.04 21.94
N ALA A 214 21.18 -26.09 21.18
CA ALA A 214 21.37 -25.99 19.73
C ALA A 214 20.13 -26.44 18.93
N ASN A 215 19.17 -27.13 19.57
CA ASN A 215 17.94 -27.58 18.92
C ASN A 215 16.83 -27.79 19.98
N PRO A 216 15.81 -26.91 20.05
CA PRO A 216 15.74 -25.59 19.38
C PRO A 216 16.87 -24.63 19.84
N PRO A 217 17.28 -23.67 19.01
CA PRO A 217 18.31 -22.68 19.35
C PRO A 217 17.81 -21.73 20.45
N GLY A 218 18.65 -21.49 21.45
CA GLY A 218 18.31 -20.69 22.62
C GLY A 218 19.00 -21.18 23.88
N CYS A 219 18.43 -20.90 25.05
CA CYS A 219 19.07 -21.17 26.33
C CYS A 219 18.12 -21.69 27.41
N ILE A 220 18.58 -22.66 28.19
CA ILE A 220 17.81 -23.31 29.24
C ILE A 220 18.25 -22.74 30.60
N LEU A 221 17.37 -21.96 31.23
CA LEU A 221 17.49 -21.56 32.63
C LEU A 221 16.98 -22.70 33.50
N THR A 222 17.75 -23.14 34.49
CA THR A 222 17.31 -24.15 35.46
C THR A 222 17.57 -23.68 36.89
N TRP A 223 16.56 -23.77 37.75
CA TRP A 223 16.63 -23.37 39.16
C TRP A 223 16.07 -24.45 40.09
N ASN A 224 16.83 -24.79 41.13
CA ASN A 224 16.42 -25.76 42.13
C ASN A 224 15.72 -25.07 43.32
N LEU A 225 14.38 -25.14 43.35
CA LEU A 225 13.54 -24.60 44.41
C LEU A 225 13.15 -25.66 45.46
N THR A 226 13.97 -26.70 45.65
CA THR A 226 13.82 -27.66 46.75
C THR A 226 14.50 -27.18 48.03
N GLY A 227 13.83 -27.36 49.16
CA GLY A 227 14.26 -26.84 50.46
C GLY A 227 13.52 -25.55 50.85
N SER A 228 13.12 -25.46 52.11
CA SER A 228 12.13 -24.52 52.67
C SER A 228 12.56 -23.04 52.79
N ASN A 229 13.49 -22.58 51.95
CA ASN A 229 14.18 -21.29 52.12
C ASN A 229 13.84 -20.23 51.06
N VAL A 230 13.10 -20.61 50.01
CA VAL A 230 12.53 -19.65 49.04
C VAL A 230 11.05 -19.47 49.39
N ALA A 231 10.70 -18.28 49.87
CA ALA A 231 9.31 -17.95 50.16
C ALA A 231 8.52 -17.74 48.84
N PRO A 232 7.25 -18.17 48.76
CA PRO A 232 6.37 -17.79 47.66
C PRO A 232 5.98 -16.31 47.76
N GLY A 233 5.50 -15.73 46.65
CA GLY A 233 5.20 -14.30 46.53
C GLY A 233 6.47 -13.45 46.59
N LYS A 234 7.57 -13.92 45.99
CA LYS A 234 8.84 -13.20 45.91
C LYS A 234 9.29 -13.04 44.47
N GLN A 235 9.58 -11.80 44.10
CA GLN A 235 10.08 -11.40 42.80
C GLN A 235 11.59 -11.13 42.91
N TYR A 236 12.33 -11.56 41.89
CA TYR A 236 13.78 -11.42 41.77
C TYR A 236 14.09 -10.89 40.38
N ALA A 237 14.93 -9.87 40.26
CA ALA A 237 15.45 -9.45 38.95
C ALA A 237 16.43 -10.50 38.42
N ASN A 238 16.35 -10.80 37.13
CA ASN A 238 17.28 -11.65 36.43
C ASN A 238 17.66 -11.00 35.10
N GLN A 239 18.96 -10.94 34.80
CA GLN A 239 19.44 -10.45 33.51
C GLN A 239 20.31 -11.51 32.84
N VAL A 240 19.93 -11.88 31.62
CA VAL A 240 20.64 -12.82 30.75
C VAL A 240 21.23 -12.05 29.59
N VAL A 241 22.50 -12.29 29.27
CA VAL A 241 23.13 -11.80 28.04
C VAL A 241 23.10 -12.92 27.01
N LEU A 242 22.63 -12.58 25.82
CA LEU A 242 22.68 -13.41 24.61
C LEU A 242 23.84 -12.89 23.76
N GLU A 243 24.76 -13.77 23.37
CA GLU A 243 25.97 -13.40 22.61
C GLU A 243 26.14 -14.33 21.41
N SER A 244 26.20 -13.75 20.21
CA SER A 244 26.66 -14.38 18.97
C SER A 244 28.08 -13.90 18.63
N THR A 245 28.66 -14.44 17.56
CA THR A 245 29.99 -14.04 17.09
C THR A 245 29.96 -13.88 15.58
N ASN A 246 30.21 -12.65 15.10
CA ASN A 246 30.35 -12.35 13.68
C ASN A 246 31.50 -13.19 13.09
N PRO A 247 31.23 -14.07 12.09
CA PRO A 247 32.22 -15.00 11.55
C PRO A 247 33.32 -14.29 10.74
N SER A 248 33.10 -13.06 10.30
CA SER A 248 34.00 -12.28 9.46
C SER A 248 35.11 -11.59 10.25
N ASN A 249 34.85 -11.16 11.49
CA ASN A 249 35.78 -10.40 12.32
C ASN A 249 36.10 -11.05 13.69
N GLY A 250 35.32 -12.06 14.11
CA GLY A 250 35.45 -12.72 15.42
C GLY A 250 35.06 -11.87 16.64
N GLN A 251 34.38 -10.74 16.44
CA GLN A 251 33.76 -9.93 17.49
C GLN A 251 32.38 -10.50 17.86
N ALA A 252 31.87 -10.09 19.02
CA ALA A 252 30.58 -10.55 19.53
C ALA A 252 29.61 -9.37 19.72
N SER A 253 28.52 -9.37 18.96
CA SER A 253 27.33 -8.59 19.25
C SER A 253 26.57 -9.24 20.42
N SER A 254 25.69 -8.48 21.08
CA SER A 254 24.91 -9.02 22.21
C SER A 254 23.62 -8.28 22.46
N ALA A 255 22.60 -9.01 22.89
CA ALA A 255 21.37 -8.47 23.47
C ALA A 255 21.29 -8.84 24.97
N VAL A 256 20.43 -8.16 25.73
CA VAL A 256 20.14 -8.53 27.11
C VAL A 256 18.65 -8.69 27.35
N LEU A 257 18.27 -9.75 28.06
CA LEU A 257 16.94 -9.94 28.58
C LEU A 257 16.96 -9.66 30.07
N ASP A 258 16.40 -8.52 30.48
CA ASP A 258 16.12 -8.21 31.87
C ASP A 258 14.64 -8.51 32.18
N TYR A 259 14.37 -9.38 33.15
CA TYR A 259 13.02 -9.80 33.51
C TYR A 259 12.93 -10.26 34.97
N LEU A 260 11.70 -10.42 35.48
CA LEU A 260 11.46 -10.88 36.84
C LEU A 260 11.17 -12.38 36.91
N LEU A 261 11.79 -13.06 37.87
CA LEU A 261 11.37 -14.39 38.32
C LEU A 261 10.49 -14.26 39.57
N GLU A 262 9.27 -14.78 39.50
CA GLU A 262 8.30 -14.76 40.61
C GLU A 262 8.03 -16.17 41.15
N THR A 263 8.09 -16.34 42.47
CA THR A 263 7.90 -17.65 43.12
C THR A 263 6.45 -17.86 43.54
N VAL A 264 5.83 -19.00 43.18
CA VAL A 264 4.40 -19.26 43.47
C VAL A 264 4.14 -20.61 44.15
N THR A 265 3.02 -20.74 44.88
CA THR A 265 2.61 -22.00 45.54
C THR A 265 1.74 -22.90 44.67
N SER A 266 0.77 -22.32 43.96
CA SER A 266 -0.14 -23.06 43.10
C SER A 266 0.59 -23.67 41.90
N PRO A 267 0.12 -24.80 41.35
CA PRO A 267 0.53 -25.24 40.02
C PRO A 267 0.26 -24.11 39.03
N ILE A 268 1.28 -23.69 38.29
CA ILE A 268 1.11 -22.80 37.14
C ILE A 268 0.47 -23.58 35.98
N PRO A 269 -0.17 -22.92 34.99
CA PRO A 269 -0.54 -23.57 33.74
C PRO A 269 0.69 -24.15 33.00
N THR A 270 0.45 -24.87 31.92
CA THR A 270 1.47 -25.30 30.95
C THR A 270 1.06 -24.80 29.57
N CYS A 271 2.03 -24.36 28.78
CA CYS A 271 1.84 -24.03 27.38
C CYS A 271 2.65 -25.01 26.51
N VAL A 272 2.08 -25.44 25.38
CA VAL A 272 2.74 -26.25 24.35
C VAL A 272 2.61 -25.50 23.02
N GLY A 273 3.72 -25.31 22.30
CA GLY A 273 3.76 -24.49 21.07
C GLY A 273 5.01 -23.62 20.93
N SER A 274 5.86 -23.52 21.96
CA SER A 274 7.17 -22.84 21.86
C SER A 274 8.11 -23.55 20.88
N GLY A 275 8.83 -22.78 20.07
CA GLY A 275 9.81 -23.31 19.13
C GLY A 275 10.56 -22.22 18.37
N THR A 276 11.44 -22.66 17.47
CA THR A 276 12.04 -21.81 16.44
C THR A 276 11.63 -22.38 15.10
N TYR A 277 11.09 -21.52 14.23
CA TYR A 277 10.47 -21.90 12.97
C TYR A 277 11.12 -21.10 11.85
N THR A 278 11.71 -21.78 10.86
CA THR A 278 12.16 -21.12 9.63
C THR A 278 11.02 -21.19 8.64
N ILE A 279 10.54 -20.03 8.19
CA ILE A 279 9.38 -19.89 7.32
C ILE A 279 9.90 -19.29 6.00
N PRO A 280 9.81 -20.00 4.88
CA PRO A 280 10.06 -19.41 3.58
C PRO A 280 9.12 -18.24 3.29
N MET A 281 9.63 -17.21 2.63
CA MET A 281 8.84 -16.13 2.06
C MET A 281 7.76 -16.69 1.11
N GLY A 282 6.56 -16.10 1.14
CA GLY A 282 5.38 -16.55 0.40
C GLY A 282 4.76 -17.86 0.91
N SER A 283 5.20 -18.42 2.05
CA SER A 283 4.67 -19.69 2.55
C SER A 283 3.80 -19.54 3.80
N SER A 284 2.61 -20.16 3.78
CA SER A 284 1.70 -20.13 4.92
C SER A 284 2.25 -20.91 6.12
N PHE A 285 2.55 -20.18 7.18
CA PHE A 285 2.89 -20.71 8.49
C PHE A 285 1.63 -20.88 9.35
N LYS A 286 1.56 -22.01 10.07
CA LYS A 286 0.50 -22.31 11.02
C LYS A 286 1.04 -23.07 12.21
N GLN A 287 0.84 -22.55 13.42
CA GLN A 287 1.24 -23.22 14.66
C GLN A 287 0.12 -23.20 15.71
N ASP A 288 -0.39 -24.39 16.04
CA ASP A 288 -1.32 -24.58 17.15
C ASP A 288 -0.58 -24.42 18.49
N ILE A 289 -1.11 -23.60 19.38
CA ILE A 289 -0.55 -23.29 20.69
C ILE A 289 -1.61 -23.64 21.75
N VAL A 290 -1.26 -24.48 22.73
CA VAL A 290 -2.24 -25.04 23.67
C VAL A 290 -1.88 -24.70 25.12
N GLY A 291 -2.73 -23.89 25.74
CA GLY A 291 -2.73 -23.61 27.17
C GLY A 291 -3.51 -24.66 27.96
N THR A 292 -2.89 -25.27 28.97
CA THR A 292 -3.55 -26.21 29.89
C THR A 292 -3.37 -25.76 31.33
N SER A 293 -4.47 -25.53 32.04
CA SER A 293 -4.45 -25.20 33.47
C SER A 293 -4.18 -26.45 34.29
N ASN A 294 -3.31 -26.36 35.30
CA ASN A 294 -3.02 -27.46 36.24
C ASN A 294 -3.95 -27.46 37.47
N ILE A 295 -5.11 -26.81 37.33
CA ILE A 295 -6.23 -26.80 38.26
C ILE A 295 -7.45 -27.39 37.52
N ALA A 296 -8.31 -28.13 38.22
CA ALA A 296 -9.45 -28.78 37.59
C ALA A 296 -10.55 -27.76 37.23
N SER A 297 -10.97 -27.73 35.96
CA SER A 297 -12.05 -26.89 35.43
C SER A 297 -11.87 -25.37 35.62
N SER A 298 -10.65 -24.88 35.46
CA SER A 298 -10.35 -23.44 35.37
C SER A 298 -10.33 -22.98 33.91
N ALA A 299 -10.90 -21.78 33.69
CA ALA A 299 -10.69 -21.02 32.46
C ALA A 299 -9.27 -20.44 32.42
N LEU A 300 -8.80 -20.18 31.20
CA LEU A 300 -7.57 -19.45 30.91
C LEU A 300 -7.93 -18.23 30.05
N SER A 301 -7.36 -17.08 30.37
CA SER A 301 -7.34 -15.90 29.50
C SER A 301 -6.08 -15.93 28.63
N LEU A 302 -6.25 -15.61 27.35
CA LEU A 302 -5.23 -15.51 26.33
C LEU A 302 -4.72 -14.07 26.23
N GLN A 303 -3.42 -13.89 26.07
CA GLN A 303 -2.77 -12.64 25.68
C GLN A 303 -1.66 -12.96 24.67
N ASN A 304 -1.47 -12.12 23.66
CA ASN A 304 -0.21 -12.06 22.90
C ASN A 304 0.68 -10.92 23.44
N ILE A 305 1.97 -11.00 23.17
CA ILE A 305 2.92 -9.91 23.29
C ILE A 305 3.83 -10.01 22.07
N TYR A 306 3.63 -9.07 21.13
CA TYR A 306 4.22 -9.03 19.78
C TYR A 306 3.86 -10.26 18.90
N SER A 307 3.41 -10.05 17.66
CA SER A 307 3.20 -11.13 16.67
C SER A 307 2.92 -10.58 15.26
N ASN A 308 3.84 -10.78 14.32
CA ASN A 308 3.57 -10.69 12.88
C ASN A 308 2.66 -11.88 12.50
N GLY A 309 1.37 -11.62 12.34
CA GLY A 309 0.37 -12.64 12.01
C GLY A 309 -0.75 -12.82 13.05
N ILE A 310 -1.83 -13.43 12.58
CA ILE A 310 -3.13 -13.53 13.24
C ILE A 310 -3.12 -14.65 14.28
N LEU A 311 -3.47 -14.32 15.54
CA LEU A 311 -3.69 -15.30 16.60
C LEU A 311 -5.20 -15.54 16.78
N THR A 312 -5.65 -16.77 16.50
CA THR A 312 -7.07 -17.15 16.59
C THR A 312 -7.30 -18.17 17.71
N PRO A 313 -8.22 -17.95 18.67
CA PRO A 313 -8.97 -16.71 18.91
C PRO A 313 -8.07 -15.54 19.31
N ILE A 314 -8.55 -14.31 19.11
CA ILE A 314 -7.81 -13.08 19.38
C ILE A 314 -7.42 -12.92 20.86
N SER A 315 -6.42 -12.06 21.09
CA SER A 315 -5.95 -11.64 22.41
C SER A 315 -7.12 -11.14 23.29
N GLY A 316 -7.04 -11.35 24.60
CA GLY A 316 -8.12 -11.05 25.55
C GLY A 316 -9.16 -12.17 25.71
N THR A 317 -9.34 -13.03 24.70
CA THR A 317 -10.30 -14.16 24.76
C THR A 317 -10.07 -15.03 25.99
N THR A 318 -11.15 -15.50 26.62
CA THR A 318 -11.11 -16.42 27.76
C THR A 318 -11.90 -17.69 27.48
N ALA A 319 -11.24 -18.85 27.55
CA ALA A 319 -11.87 -20.15 27.27
C ALA A 319 -11.54 -21.20 28.34
N GLN A 320 -12.24 -22.34 28.30
CA GLN A 320 -12.00 -23.46 29.22
C GLN A 320 -10.70 -24.21 28.88
N SER A 321 -9.98 -24.67 29.89
CA SER A 321 -8.79 -25.52 29.69
C SER A 321 -9.17 -26.93 29.20
N PRO A 322 -8.47 -27.52 28.21
CA PRO A 322 -7.36 -26.93 27.45
C PRO A 322 -7.85 -25.89 26.43
N PHE A 323 -7.21 -24.73 26.44
CA PHE A 323 -7.48 -23.64 25.51
C PHE A 323 -6.53 -23.79 24.33
N HIS A 324 -7.08 -23.98 23.14
CA HIS A 324 -6.36 -23.97 21.88
C HIS A 324 -6.41 -22.57 21.27
N SER A 325 -5.24 -22.03 20.89
CA SER A 325 -5.10 -20.92 19.96
C SER A 325 -4.24 -21.37 18.78
N THR A 326 -4.28 -20.63 17.68
CA THR A 326 -3.51 -20.91 16.46
C THR A 326 -2.91 -19.61 15.97
N LEU A 327 -1.59 -19.57 15.75
CA LEU A 327 -0.92 -18.47 15.07
C LEU A 327 -0.82 -18.82 13.58
N THR A 328 -1.26 -17.91 12.71
CA THR A 328 -1.12 -17.99 11.24
C THR A 328 -0.43 -16.75 10.70
N TRP A 329 0.48 -16.93 9.75
CA TRP A 329 1.25 -15.84 9.10
C TRP A 329 1.75 -16.31 7.73
N SER A 330 1.88 -15.41 6.77
CA SER A 330 2.52 -15.66 5.48
C SER A 330 3.53 -14.53 5.24
N PRO A 331 4.84 -14.74 5.44
CA PRO A 331 5.81 -13.66 5.35
C PRO A 331 6.05 -13.21 3.90
N ALA A 332 5.97 -11.90 3.66
CA ALA A 332 6.10 -11.27 2.34
C ALA A 332 7.54 -10.81 2.02
N LEU A 333 7.72 -10.11 0.90
CA LEU A 333 8.91 -9.29 0.63
C LEU A 333 9.01 -8.20 1.72
N GLY A 334 10.21 -7.70 2.03
CA GLY A 334 10.45 -6.78 3.14
C GLY A 334 10.42 -7.43 4.54
N GLU A 335 9.63 -8.49 4.76
CA GLU A 335 9.60 -9.25 6.02
C GLU A 335 10.79 -10.24 6.19
N GLN A 336 11.98 -9.94 5.66
CA GLN A 336 13.17 -10.74 5.95
C GLN A 336 13.68 -10.49 7.37
N GLY A 337 14.07 -11.54 8.10
CA GLY A 337 14.72 -11.41 9.40
C GLY A 337 14.20 -12.36 10.46
N THR A 338 14.15 -11.90 11.70
CA THR A 338 13.72 -12.72 12.85
C THR A 338 12.69 -12.00 13.70
N PHE A 339 11.50 -12.60 13.73
CA PHE A 339 10.31 -12.13 14.42
C PHE A 339 10.04 -12.98 15.65
N LEU A 340 9.29 -12.43 16.59
CA LEU A 340 9.12 -13.01 17.92
C LEU A 340 7.64 -13.00 18.25
N ALA A 341 7.07 -14.14 18.64
CA ALA A 341 5.70 -14.21 19.09
C ALA A 341 5.63 -14.83 20.48
N THR A 342 5.01 -14.14 21.44
CA THR A 342 4.81 -14.69 22.79
C THR A 342 3.34 -14.75 23.16
N VAL A 343 2.83 -15.96 23.35
CA VAL A 343 1.45 -16.23 23.75
C VAL A 343 1.40 -16.62 25.22
N VAL A 344 0.65 -15.87 26.03
CA VAL A 344 0.53 -16.03 27.48
C VAL A 344 -0.87 -16.51 27.84
N TYR A 345 -0.93 -17.58 28.62
CA TYR A 345 -2.14 -18.14 29.20
C TYR A 345 -2.16 -17.91 30.71
N THR A 346 -3.13 -17.14 31.19
CA THR A 346 -3.28 -16.77 32.61
C THR A 346 -4.55 -17.40 33.21
N ASP A 347 -4.43 -18.07 34.35
CA ASP A 347 -5.58 -18.62 35.07
C ASP A 347 -6.26 -17.62 36.02
N THR A 348 -7.41 -18.02 36.56
CA THR A 348 -8.21 -17.20 37.50
C THR A 348 -7.56 -16.95 38.87
N GLN A 349 -6.34 -17.44 39.11
CA GLN A 349 -5.50 -17.13 40.27
C GLN A 349 -4.31 -16.25 39.88
N ASN A 350 -4.32 -15.63 38.70
CA ASN A 350 -3.21 -14.88 38.11
C ASN A 350 -1.93 -15.72 38.02
N LYS A 351 -2.06 -17.01 37.72
CA LYS A 351 -0.92 -17.89 37.43
C LYS A 351 -0.77 -18.02 35.92
N SER A 352 0.39 -17.65 35.41
CA SER A 352 0.66 -17.59 33.98
C SER A 352 1.63 -18.67 33.52
N ALA A 353 1.41 -19.15 32.30
CA ALA A 353 2.39 -19.86 31.49
C ALA A 353 2.38 -19.27 30.09
N PHE A 354 3.43 -19.50 29.32
CA PHE A 354 3.57 -18.88 28.01
C PHE A 354 4.31 -19.79 27.04
N CYS A 355 4.02 -19.59 25.76
CA CYS A 355 4.80 -20.12 24.65
C CYS A 355 5.48 -18.95 23.96
N SER A 356 6.77 -19.07 23.70
CA SER A 356 7.53 -18.10 22.91
C SER A 356 8.04 -18.79 21.66
N LEU A 357 7.76 -18.17 20.52
CA LEU A 357 8.11 -18.61 19.19
C LEU A 357 9.12 -17.62 18.61
N THR A 358 10.15 -18.13 17.95
CA THR A 358 11.06 -17.34 17.14
C THR A 358 10.85 -17.74 15.69
N LEU A 359 10.36 -16.81 14.88
CA LEU A 359 10.03 -17.02 13.49
C LEU A 359 11.15 -16.40 12.65
N VAL A 360 11.77 -17.17 11.76
CA VAL A 360 12.95 -16.76 10.98
C VAL A 360 12.57 -16.82 9.50
N VAL A 361 12.54 -15.67 8.85
CA VAL A 361 12.34 -15.54 7.41
C VAL A 361 13.73 -15.36 6.78
N PRO A 362 14.28 -16.37 6.10
CA PRO A 362 15.60 -16.25 5.50
C PRO A 362 15.54 -15.25 4.32
N PRO A 363 16.61 -14.46 4.09
CA PRO A 363 16.68 -13.60 2.93
C PRO A 363 16.59 -14.42 1.64
N CYS A 364 15.79 -13.94 0.68
CA CYS A 364 15.54 -14.60 -0.58
C CYS A 364 15.79 -13.61 -1.73
N PRO A 365 17.07 -13.33 -2.07
CA PRO A 365 17.37 -12.48 -3.20
C PRO A 365 16.78 -13.11 -4.46
N THR A 366 16.12 -12.29 -5.28
CA THR A 366 15.29 -12.67 -6.44
C THR A 366 13.88 -13.19 -6.16
N TYR A 367 13.34 -13.20 -4.92
CA TYR A 367 11.90 -13.50 -4.72
C TYR A 367 11.02 -12.57 -5.57
N GLY A 368 9.90 -13.09 -6.09
CA GLY A 368 9.00 -12.37 -7.01
C GLY A 368 9.50 -12.28 -8.45
N GLN A 369 10.82 -12.24 -8.69
CA GLN A 369 11.36 -12.07 -10.04
C GLN A 369 10.93 -13.19 -11.00
N ALA A 370 10.64 -12.79 -12.24
CA ALA A 370 10.32 -13.71 -13.32
C ALA A 370 11.42 -14.75 -13.55
N CYS A 371 11.00 -15.99 -13.73
CA CYS A 371 11.86 -17.13 -14.04
C CYS A 371 11.18 -18.06 -15.03
N THR A 372 11.97 -18.92 -15.67
CA THR A 372 11.46 -19.89 -16.63
C THR A 372 11.96 -21.30 -16.32
N ALA A 373 11.08 -22.29 -16.48
CA ALA A 373 11.41 -23.70 -16.34
C ALA A 373 10.98 -24.50 -17.57
N GLY A 374 11.88 -25.35 -18.05
CA GLY A 374 11.72 -26.08 -19.31
C GLY A 374 12.60 -25.52 -20.41
N VAL A 375 12.57 -26.19 -21.56
CA VAL A 375 13.27 -25.81 -22.80
C VAL A 375 12.25 -25.95 -23.93
N GLY A 376 12.42 -25.17 -25.00
CA GLY A 376 11.54 -25.26 -26.16
C GLY A 376 10.09 -24.93 -25.82
N GLN A 377 9.14 -25.71 -26.35
CA GLN A 377 7.71 -25.50 -26.14
C GLN A 377 7.25 -25.81 -24.70
N CYS A 378 8.04 -26.53 -23.90
CA CYS A 378 7.77 -26.76 -22.49
C CYS A 378 8.26 -25.64 -21.58
N GLN A 379 8.92 -24.60 -22.11
CA GLN A 379 9.28 -23.44 -21.31
C GLN A 379 8.01 -22.79 -20.75
N LYS A 380 7.90 -22.79 -19.43
CA LYS A 380 6.86 -22.09 -18.67
C LYS A 380 7.49 -20.98 -17.87
N SER A 381 6.87 -19.81 -17.91
CA SER A 381 7.17 -18.71 -17.00
C SER A 381 6.58 -19.01 -15.62
N GLY A 382 7.13 -18.34 -14.62
CA GLY A 382 6.67 -18.32 -13.24
C GLY A 382 7.54 -17.35 -12.46
N ILE A 383 7.44 -17.39 -11.14
CA ILE A 383 8.15 -16.50 -10.23
C ILE A 383 9.14 -17.26 -9.38
N MET A 384 10.22 -16.61 -8.99
CA MET A 384 11.20 -17.15 -8.05
C MET A 384 10.60 -17.21 -6.65
N THR A 385 10.41 -18.43 -6.15
CA THR A 385 9.92 -18.73 -4.79
C THR A 385 11.06 -19.26 -3.91
N CYS A 386 10.86 -19.31 -2.60
CA CYS A 386 11.93 -19.69 -1.67
C CYS A 386 11.71 -21.11 -1.15
N ALA A 387 12.69 -22.00 -1.35
CA ALA A 387 12.68 -23.30 -0.68
C ALA A 387 13.07 -23.18 0.81
N ALA A 388 12.74 -24.21 1.60
CA ALA A 388 13.15 -24.33 3.00
C ALA A 388 14.68 -24.24 3.14
N GLY A 389 15.17 -23.05 3.52
CA GLY A 389 16.60 -22.71 3.56
C GLY A 389 17.01 -21.45 2.78
N GLY A 390 16.06 -20.72 2.15
CA GLY A 390 16.34 -19.46 1.45
C GLY A 390 16.98 -19.61 0.06
N ALA A 391 16.99 -20.82 -0.49
CA ALA A 391 17.43 -21.04 -1.87
C ALA A 391 16.27 -20.70 -2.83
N PRO A 392 16.49 -19.83 -3.84
CA PRO A 392 15.45 -19.53 -4.82
C PRO A 392 15.20 -20.74 -5.73
N VAL A 393 13.92 -20.97 -6.03
CA VAL A 393 13.39 -22.05 -6.86
C VAL A 393 12.25 -21.48 -7.69
N CYS A 394 12.33 -21.64 -9.01
CA CYS A 394 11.27 -21.19 -9.90
C CYS A 394 9.96 -21.95 -9.62
N SER A 395 8.84 -21.23 -9.49
CA SER A 395 7.50 -21.83 -9.32
C SER A 395 7.02 -22.54 -10.58
N ALA A 396 7.54 -22.13 -11.75
CA ALA A 396 7.23 -22.76 -13.02
C ALA A 396 7.55 -24.25 -13.02
N VAL A 397 6.54 -25.06 -13.34
CA VAL A 397 6.74 -26.48 -13.65
C VAL A 397 6.82 -26.60 -15.17
N ALA A 398 7.95 -27.08 -15.67
CA ALA A 398 8.15 -27.31 -17.10
C ALA A 398 7.00 -28.17 -17.68
N GLY A 399 6.57 -27.82 -18.90
CA GLY A 399 5.56 -28.57 -19.65
C GLY A 399 5.86 -30.06 -19.71
N GLN A 400 4.82 -30.89 -19.78
CA GLN A 400 5.01 -32.34 -19.95
C GLN A 400 5.48 -32.63 -21.38
N PRO A 401 6.63 -33.29 -21.56
CA PRO A 401 7.20 -33.54 -22.88
C PRO A 401 6.27 -34.41 -23.71
N GLN A 402 5.92 -33.95 -24.91
CA GLN A 402 5.13 -34.71 -25.87
C GLN A 402 6.04 -35.48 -26.84
N PRO A 403 5.55 -36.53 -27.52
CA PRO A 403 6.27 -37.11 -28.64
C PRO A 403 6.37 -36.07 -29.78
N GLU A 404 7.57 -35.93 -30.33
CA GLU A 404 7.87 -35.03 -31.44
C GLU A 404 6.87 -35.10 -32.60
N THR A 405 6.54 -33.92 -33.11
CA THR A 405 5.73 -33.66 -34.30
C THR A 405 6.57 -32.78 -35.23
N CYS A 406 6.48 -33.01 -36.55
CA CYS A 406 7.22 -32.20 -37.51
C CYS A 406 6.50 -30.87 -37.73
N ASP A 407 6.78 -29.89 -36.87
CA ASP A 407 6.16 -28.56 -36.87
C ASP A 407 7.15 -27.40 -36.63
N GLY A 408 8.42 -27.70 -36.35
CA GLY A 408 9.47 -26.70 -36.18
C GLY A 408 9.58 -26.17 -34.75
N LEU A 409 8.90 -26.84 -33.81
CA LEU A 409 8.99 -26.62 -32.37
C LEU A 409 9.71 -27.81 -31.71
N ASP A 410 10.17 -27.59 -30.49
CA ASP A 410 10.72 -28.63 -29.61
C ASP A 410 9.57 -29.10 -28.70
N ASN A 411 8.89 -30.20 -29.09
CA ASN A 411 7.70 -30.70 -28.37
C ASN A 411 8.06 -31.65 -27.21
N ASN A 412 9.20 -32.35 -27.32
CA ASN A 412 9.75 -33.29 -26.34
C ASN A 412 10.59 -32.58 -25.26
N CYS A 413 10.98 -31.34 -25.53
CA CYS A 413 11.62 -30.40 -24.62
C CYS A 413 13.02 -30.83 -24.15
N ASP A 414 13.78 -31.44 -25.06
CA ASP A 414 15.19 -31.82 -24.87
C ASP A 414 16.20 -30.77 -25.39
N GLY A 415 15.71 -29.75 -26.09
CA GLY A 415 16.49 -28.60 -26.58
C GLY A 415 16.92 -28.69 -28.05
N GLU A 416 16.58 -29.76 -28.75
CA GLU A 416 16.67 -29.87 -30.21
C GLU A 416 15.26 -29.75 -30.83
N VAL A 417 15.16 -29.38 -32.11
CA VAL A 417 13.87 -29.20 -32.82
C VAL A 417 13.67 -30.31 -33.85
N ASP A 418 12.46 -30.89 -33.91
CA ASP A 418 12.05 -31.97 -34.83
C ASP A 418 12.96 -33.24 -34.77
N GLU A 419 13.49 -33.62 -33.61
CA GLU A 419 14.52 -34.67 -33.55
C GLU A 419 13.98 -36.09 -33.78
N GLY A 420 14.85 -37.03 -34.19
CA GLY A 420 14.43 -38.41 -34.43
C GLY A 420 13.54 -38.65 -35.65
N ASN A 421 13.21 -37.59 -36.42
CA ASN A 421 12.44 -37.62 -37.68
C ASN A 421 10.93 -37.93 -37.48
N PRO A 422 10.17 -37.02 -36.82
CA PRO A 422 8.76 -37.20 -36.52
C PRO A 422 7.88 -37.22 -37.79
N GLY A 423 6.77 -37.97 -37.75
CA GLY A 423 5.84 -38.08 -38.88
C GLY A 423 6.36 -38.87 -40.11
N ALA A 424 7.56 -39.44 -40.03
CA ALA A 424 8.19 -40.15 -41.14
C ALA A 424 7.56 -41.52 -41.47
N GLY A 425 7.79 -42.01 -42.69
CA GLY A 425 7.48 -43.38 -43.12
C GLY A 425 6.05 -43.64 -43.61
N GLN A 426 5.24 -42.61 -43.85
CA GLN A 426 3.98 -42.77 -44.60
C GLN A 426 4.24 -42.73 -46.11
N SER A 427 3.54 -43.56 -46.88
CA SER A 427 3.66 -43.56 -48.34
C SER A 427 3.07 -42.28 -48.94
N CYS A 428 3.89 -41.52 -49.63
CA CYS A 428 3.54 -40.27 -50.29
C CYS A 428 3.88 -40.34 -51.80
N ALA A 429 3.33 -39.41 -52.58
CA ALA A 429 3.68 -39.25 -53.98
C ALA A 429 4.58 -38.02 -54.13
N THR A 430 5.79 -38.22 -54.67
CA THR A 430 6.67 -37.11 -55.01
C THR A 430 6.17 -36.39 -56.26
N GLN A 431 6.71 -35.21 -56.53
CA GLN A 431 6.46 -34.49 -57.78
C GLN A 431 7.36 -34.98 -58.95
N PHE A 432 8.19 -36.00 -58.73
CA PHE A 432 9.08 -36.54 -59.75
C PHE A 432 8.35 -37.54 -60.68
N PRO A 433 8.63 -37.52 -61.99
CA PRO A 433 8.02 -38.43 -62.94
C PRO A 433 8.66 -39.83 -62.89
N GLY A 434 8.12 -40.74 -63.71
CA GLY A 434 8.75 -42.06 -63.92
C GLY A 434 8.71 -42.96 -62.69
N VAL A 435 9.83 -43.64 -62.42
CA VAL A 435 9.91 -44.70 -61.41
C VAL A 435 10.06 -44.19 -59.97
N CYS A 436 10.38 -42.90 -59.77
CA CYS A 436 10.56 -42.28 -58.45
C CYS A 436 9.35 -41.48 -57.95
N SER A 437 8.20 -41.62 -58.61
CA SER A 437 6.94 -41.02 -58.15
C SER A 437 6.48 -41.53 -56.76
N PRO A 438 6.68 -42.81 -56.36
CA PRO A 438 6.43 -43.26 -54.98
C PRO A 438 7.55 -42.83 -54.03
N GLY A 439 7.20 -42.49 -52.78
CA GLY A 439 8.17 -42.18 -51.73
C GLY A 439 7.61 -42.33 -50.31
N LEU A 440 8.45 -41.99 -49.32
CA LEU A 440 8.12 -41.98 -47.90
C LEU A 440 8.30 -40.58 -47.30
N THR A 441 7.44 -40.23 -46.34
CA THR A 441 7.57 -38.96 -45.61
C THR A 441 8.82 -38.92 -44.73
N THR A 442 9.40 -37.74 -44.59
CA THR A 442 10.45 -37.35 -43.64
C THR A 442 10.13 -35.96 -43.10
N CYS A 443 10.49 -35.64 -41.87
CA CYS A 443 10.66 -34.27 -41.45
C CYS A 443 11.96 -33.68 -42.05
N ALA A 444 11.94 -32.39 -42.34
CA ALA A 444 13.07 -31.61 -42.84
C ALA A 444 13.25 -30.34 -41.99
N VAL A 445 14.46 -29.78 -42.04
CA VAL A 445 14.88 -28.64 -41.19
C VAL A 445 13.87 -27.49 -41.26
N GLY A 446 13.25 -27.17 -40.13
CA GLY A 446 12.25 -26.11 -39.99
C GLY A 446 10.80 -26.59 -40.09
N GLY A 447 10.45 -27.75 -39.52
CA GLY A 447 9.05 -28.13 -39.29
C GLY A 447 8.23 -28.56 -40.50
N VAL A 448 8.86 -29.01 -41.59
CA VAL A 448 8.13 -29.37 -42.82
C VAL A 448 8.27 -30.85 -43.16
N ILE A 449 7.15 -31.57 -43.17
CA ILE A 449 7.09 -32.93 -43.71
C ILE A 449 7.31 -32.90 -45.23
N GLN A 450 8.47 -33.39 -45.66
CA GLN A 450 8.83 -33.60 -47.06
C GLN A 450 8.62 -35.07 -47.47
N CYS A 451 8.48 -35.30 -48.78
CA CYS A 451 8.34 -36.64 -49.36
C CYS A 451 9.65 -37.01 -50.09
N ILE A 452 10.41 -37.96 -49.55
CA ILE A 452 11.63 -38.50 -50.21
C ILE A 452 11.22 -39.71 -51.08
N PRO A 453 11.64 -39.77 -52.36
CA PRO A 453 11.31 -40.90 -53.24
C PRO A 453 11.92 -42.23 -52.78
N ASP A 454 11.26 -43.35 -53.09
CA ASP A 454 11.73 -44.72 -52.80
C ASP A 454 13.00 -45.11 -53.60
N VAL A 455 13.30 -44.36 -54.66
CA VAL A 455 14.50 -44.44 -55.48
C VAL A 455 15.08 -43.03 -55.56
N ASP A 456 16.28 -42.83 -54.99
CA ASP A 456 16.96 -41.53 -55.03
C ASP A 456 17.25 -41.10 -56.48
N PRO A 457 16.92 -39.86 -56.88
CA PRO A 457 17.26 -39.36 -58.20
C PRO A 457 18.78 -39.42 -58.46
N GLY A 458 19.19 -39.94 -59.61
CA GLY A 458 20.59 -40.18 -59.96
C GLY A 458 21.24 -41.44 -59.36
N SER A 459 20.51 -42.25 -58.58
CA SER A 459 21.06 -43.49 -57.97
C SER A 459 21.19 -44.66 -58.94
N LEU A 460 20.41 -44.64 -60.04
CA LEU A 460 20.56 -45.50 -61.21
C LEU A 460 21.26 -44.71 -62.34
N THR A 461 21.81 -45.41 -63.34
CA THR A 461 22.56 -44.77 -64.44
C THR A 461 21.81 -44.89 -65.76
N GLU A 462 21.66 -43.78 -66.47
CA GLU A 462 20.83 -43.70 -67.66
C GLU A 462 21.32 -44.47 -68.89
N VAL A 463 20.36 -44.86 -69.71
CA VAL A 463 20.55 -45.57 -70.97
C VAL A 463 19.56 -44.98 -71.98
N CYS A 464 20.02 -44.41 -73.11
CA CYS A 464 19.16 -43.79 -74.14
C CYS A 464 18.14 -44.81 -74.71
N ASN A 465 16.97 -44.91 -74.10
CA ASN A 465 15.96 -45.97 -74.25
C ASN A 465 14.48 -45.48 -74.28
N GLY A 466 14.19 -44.28 -73.79
CA GLY A 466 12.86 -43.67 -73.79
C GLY A 466 12.13 -43.66 -72.45
N LEU A 467 12.82 -43.91 -71.34
CA LEU A 467 12.32 -43.81 -69.96
C LEU A 467 13.22 -42.89 -69.13
N ASP A 468 12.66 -42.36 -68.04
CA ASP A 468 13.37 -41.64 -66.98
C ASP A 468 13.66 -42.67 -65.87
N ASP A 469 14.82 -43.32 -65.96
CA ASP A 469 15.28 -44.42 -65.11
C ASP A 469 16.07 -43.91 -63.88
N ASN A 470 16.66 -42.70 -63.93
CA ASN A 470 17.26 -42.03 -62.77
C ASN A 470 16.46 -40.85 -62.19
N CYS A 471 15.32 -40.49 -62.79
CA CYS A 471 14.33 -39.56 -62.23
C CYS A 471 14.77 -38.10 -62.10
N ASP A 472 15.64 -37.60 -62.97
CA ASP A 472 15.98 -36.16 -63.01
C ASP A 472 14.92 -35.31 -63.74
N GLY A 473 13.87 -35.94 -64.26
CA GLY A 473 12.78 -35.31 -65.00
C GLY A 473 13.01 -35.27 -66.52
N SER A 474 14.18 -35.72 -66.98
CA SER A 474 14.53 -35.92 -68.37
C SER A 474 14.26 -37.36 -68.80
N VAL A 475 14.23 -37.59 -70.11
CA VAL A 475 14.31 -38.95 -70.65
C VAL A 475 15.60 -39.03 -71.45
N ASP A 476 16.45 -40.01 -71.15
CA ASP A 476 17.69 -40.33 -71.86
C ASP A 476 18.85 -39.32 -71.73
N GLU A 477 19.05 -38.73 -70.57
CA GLU A 477 20.15 -37.79 -70.28
C GLU A 477 21.48 -38.49 -69.94
N GLY A 478 22.53 -37.69 -69.70
CA GLY A 478 23.93 -38.10 -69.93
C GLY A 478 24.29 -38.25 -71.42
N TYR A 479 23.32 -38.56 -72.29
CA TYR A 479 23.41 -38.51 -73.75
C TYR A 479 23.05 -37.14 -74.35
N ASN A 480 22.66 -36.17 -73.51
CA ASN A 480 22.56 -34.76 -73.91
C ASN A 480 21.63 -34.53 -75.14
N VAL A 481 20.63 -35.38 -75.34
CA VAL A 481 19.83 -35.40 -76.58
C VAL A 481 18.89 -34.19 -76.61
N GLY A 482 19.10 -33.28 -77.55
CA GLY A 482 18.51 -31.93 -77.54
C GLY A 482 19.27 -30.91 -76.67
N GLY A 483 20.12 -31.37 -75.76
CA GLY A 483 20.90 -30.56 -74.81
C GLY A 483 22.09 -29.85 -75.47
N THR A 484 22.43 -28.64 -75.01
CA THR A 484 23.24 -27.70 -75.80
C THR A 484 24.70 -27.59 -75.33
N CYS A 485 25.70 -27.99 -76.13
CA CYS A 485 27.11 -27.79 -75.76
C CYS A 485 27.61 -26.38 -76.10
N SER A 486 28.55 -25.86 -75.31
CA SER A 486 29.11 -24.51 -75.48
C SER A 486 30.60 -24.44 -75.81
N VAL A 487 30.99 -23.32 -76.41
CA VAL A 487 32.38 -22.88 -76.57
C VAL A 487 32.50 -21.41 -76.11
N GLY A 488 33.52 -21.07 -75.33
CA GLY A 488 33.77 -19.72 -74.74
C GLY A 488 34.24 -19.79 -73.28
N VAL A 489 34.54 -18.64 -72.67
CA VAL A 489 34.92 -18.45 -71.24
C VAL A 489 34.12 -17.26 -70.69
N GLY A 490 33.83 -17.23 -69.38
CA GLY A 490 32.96 -16.22 -68.76
C GLY A 490 31.54 -16.22 -69.35
N GLY A 491 30.85 -15.07 -69.28
CA GLY A 491 29.52 -14.87 -69.89
C GLY A 491 29.44 -15.12 -71.41
N CYS A 492 30.58 -15.26 -72.10
CA CYS A 492 30.69 -15.38 -73.55
C CYS A 492 30.48 -16.80 -74.10
N ALA A 493 30.29 -17.81 -73.23
CA ALA A 493 30.03 -19.18 -73.66
C ALA A 493 28.69 -19.31 -74.41
N LYS A 494 28.72 -19.76 -75.68
CA LYS A 494 27.50 -19.94 -76.51
C LYS A 494 27.26 -21.39 -76.88
N LYS A 495 25.99 -21.82 -76.75
CA LYS A 495 25.53 -23.22 -76.74
C LYS A 495 24.77 -23.64 -78.02
N ALA A 496 24.83 -24.92 -78.45
CA ALA A 496 23.99 -25.51 -79.52
C ALA A 496 23.72 -27.02 -79.31
N ALA A 497 22.56 -27.53 -79.79
CA ALA A 497 22.00 -28.83 -79.40
C ALA A 497 22.74 -30.09 -79.92
N ILE A 498 22.89 -31.09 -79.05
CA ILE A 498 23.41 -32.45 -79.25
C ILE A 498 22.27 -33.42 -79.64
N ILE A 499 22.58 -34.58 -80.22
CA ILE A 499 21.60 -35.62 -80.63
C ILE A 499 22.08 -37.06 -80.32
N CYS A 500 21.15 -38.00 -80.02
CA CYS A 500 21.45 -39.43 -79.78
C CYS A 500 21.74 -40.19 -81.10
N ASP A 501 22.59 -41.21 -81.03
CA ASP A 501 23.11 -41.95 -82.19
C ASP A 501 22.34 -43.25 -82.54
N GLY A 502 21.39 -43.67 -81.70
CA GLY A 502 20.58 -44.87 -81.87
C GLY A 502 21.23 -46.19 -81.42
N MET A 503 22.38 -46.13 -80.73
CA MET A 503 23.03 -47.29 -80.09
C MET A 503 23.43 -47.02 -78.63
N GLY A 504 23.18 -45.80 -78.11
CA GLY A 504 23.50 -45.37 -76.75
C GLY A 504 24.72 -44.45 -76.67
N GLY A 505 24.73 -43.35 -77.45
CA GLY A 505 25.80 -42.33 -77.52
C GLY A 505 25.36 -41.01 -78.21
N ALA A 506 26.17 -39.92 -78.19
CA ALA A 506 25.74 -38.58 -78.69
C ALA A 506 26.86 -37.57 -79.12
N THR A 507 26.52 -36.43 -79.79
CA THR A 507 27.47 -35.44 -80.43
C THR A 507 26.93 -33.99 -80.71
N CYS A 508 27.78 -32.93 -80.84
CA CYS A 508 27.44 -31.46 -80.82
C CYS A 508 27.97 -30.50 -81.96
N PRO A 509 27.33 -29.32 -82.26
CA PRO A 509 27.77 -28.36 -83.31
C PRO A 509 28.00 -26.81 -83.01
N ALA A 510 28.41 -26.31 -81.82
CA ALA A 510 28.41 -24.84 -81.45
C ALA A 510 29.67 -23.94 -81.74
N VAL A 511 29.55 -22.59 -81.56
CA VAL A 511 30.60 -21.53 -81.73
C VAL A 511 30.44 -20.35 -80.70
N PRO A 512 31.50 -19.67 -80.17
CA PRO A 512 31.41 -18.66 -79.07
C PRO A 512 30.75 -17.30 -79.34
N GLY A 513 30.42 -16.57 -78.26
CA GLY A 513 29.81 -15.22 -78.27
C GLY A 513 30.76 -14.05 -77.98
N MET A 514 30.22 -12.83 -78.03
CA MET A 514 30.95 -11.57 -77.76
C MET A 514 30.69 -11.06 -76.32
N PRO A 515 31.67 -10.39 -75.70
CA PRO A 515 31.58 -9.89 -74.32
C PRO A 515 30.66 -8.68 -74.16
N THR A 516 30.16 -8.54 -72.93
CA THR A 516 29.31 -7.43 -72.44
C THR A 516 30.07 -6.60 -71.40
N ALA A 517 29.39 -5.72 -70.66
CA ALA A 517 30.00 -4.93 -69.58
C ALA A 517 29.62 -5.51 -68.21
N GLU A 518 30.49 -5.36 -67.22
CA GLU A 518 30.34 -5.95 -65.87
C GLU A 518 29.19 -5.37 -65.05
N ILE A 519 28.69 -6.20 -64.13
CA ILE A 519 27.72 -5.90 -63.06
C ILE A 519 28.13 -6.72 -61.81
N CYS A 520 27.98 -6.18 -60.58
CA CYS A 520 28.55 -6.82 -59.38
C CYS A 520 27.72 -8.03 -58.89
N ASN A 521 27.84 -9.17 -59.57
CA ASN A 521 27.00 -10.36 -59.36
C ASN A 521 27.82 -11.64 -59.06
N GLY A 522 29.15 -11.55 -58.95
CA GLY A 522 30.03 -12.71 -58.77
C GLY A 522 30.39 -13.45 -60.07
N ILE A 523 30.18 -12.84 -61.25
CA ILE A 523 30.42 -13.42 -62.58
C ILE A 523 31.34 -12.51 -63.42
N ASP A 524 32.04 -13.10 -64.40
CA ASP A 524 32.90 -12.44 -65.40
C ASP A 524 32.07 -12.19 -66.69
N ASP A 525 31.32 -11.07 -66.74
CA ASP A 525 30.35 -10.76 -67.80
C ASP A 525 30.99 -10.10 -69.05
N ASN A 526 32.22 -9.61 -68.93
CA ASN A 526 33.08 -9.14 -70.02
C ASN A 526 34.13 -10.19 -70.45
N CYS A 527 34.17 -11.34 -69.77
CA CYS A 527 34.88 -12.55 -70.17
C CYS A 527 36.41 -12.42 -70.22
N ASN A 528 36.99 -11.58 -69.36
CA ASN A 528 38.44 -11.33 -69.34
C ASN A 528 39.21 -12.21 -68.33
N GLY A 529 38.51 -12.87 -67.41
CA GLY A 529 39.07 -13.75 -66.39
C GLY A 529 39.22 -13.15 -64.99
N THR A 530 38.72 -11.94 -64.73
CA THR A 530 38.44 -11.44 -63.37
C THR A 530 36.93 -11.31 -63.13
N THR A 531 36.53 -11.04 -61.89
CA THR A 531 35.13 -11.06 -61.46
C THR A 531 34.83 -9.75 -60.74
N ASP A 532 33.72 -9.11 -61.11
CA ASP A 532 33.23 -7.83 -60.58
C ASP A 532 34.23 -6.65 -60.62
N GLU A 533 35.19 -6.60 -61.55
CA GLU A 533 36.12 -5.47 -61.56
C GLU A 533 35.50 -4.14 -62.00
N GLY A 534 35.75 -3.08 -61.22
CA GLY A 534 35.22 -1.74 -61.45
C GLY A 534 34.14 -1.29 -60.47
N PHE A 535 33.70 -2.18 -59.57
CA PHE A 535 32.83 -1.85 -58.43
C PHE A 535 33.67 -1.61 -57.16
N ASP A 536 33.29 -0.62 -56.35
CA ASP A 536 34.08 -0.15 -55.19
C ASP A 536 33.79 -0.97 -53.93
N VAL A 537 33.81 -2.30 -54.07
CA VAL A 537 33.47 -3.27 -53.02
C VAL A 537 34.52 -3.22 -51.91
N GLY A 538 34.08 -2.92 -50.69
CA GLY A 538 34.94 -2.60 -49.54
C GLY A 538 35.37 -1.13 -49.43
N GLY A 539 34.85 -0.24 -50.29
CA GLY A 539 34.94 1.22 -50.11
C GLY A 539 33.94 1.73 -49.07
N ALA A 540 34.26 2.84 -48.40
CA ALA A 540 33.41 3.39 -47.33
C ALA A 540 32.13 4.04 -47.86
N CYS A 541 31.04 3.90 -47.11
CA CYS A 541 29.70 4.42 -47.39
C CYS A 541 29.04 4.95 -46.11
N THR A 542 27.89 5.63 -46.26
CA THR A 542 27.05 6.04 -45.12
C THR A 542 25.58 5.81 -45.43
N VAL A 543 24.78 5.47 -44.40
CA VAL A 543 23.31 5.34 -44.44
C VAL A 543 22.67 6.24 -43.38
N GLY A 544 21.40 6.55 -43.54
CA GLY A 544 20.70 7.54 -42.71
C GLY A 544 20.80 8.96 -43.28
N LEU A 545 19.86 9.80 -42.85
CA LEU A 545 19.89 11.25 -43.01
C LEU A 545 20.24 11.87 -41.65
N GLY A 546 20.42 13.19 -41.62
CA GLY A 546 20.64 13.96 -40.40
C GLY A 546 21.62 13.39 -39.37
N ALA A 547 21.17 13.35 -38.12
CA ALA A 547 21.89 12.83 -36.96
C ALA A 547 22.09 11.29 -37.04
N CYS A 548 21.17 10.56 -37.68
CA CYS A 548 21.24 9.10 -37.84
C CYS A 548 22.31 8.62 -38.84
N GLN A 549 23.14 9.51 -39.40
CA GLN A 549 24.13 9.16 -40.42
C GLN A 549 25.22 8.22 -39.89
N ALA A 550 25.07 6.92 -40.16
CA ALA A 550 26.00 5.86 -39.78
C ALA A 550 26.95 5.49 -40.94
N ALA A 551 28.20 5.17 -40.62
CA ALA A 551 29.23 4.82 -41.61
C ALA A 551 29.49 3.30 -41.69
N GLY A 552 29.60 2.78 -42.92
CA GLY A 552 29.88 1.37 -43.23
C GLY A 552 30.75 1.21 -44.48
N ASN A 553 30.72 0.02 -45.09
CA ASN A 553 31.38 -0.29 -46.36
C ASN A 553 30.41 -0.85 -47.41
N PHE A 554 30.73 -0.65 -48.69
CA PHE A 554 29.93 -1.17 -49.80
C PHE A 554 30.17 -2.68 -49.99
N ALA A 555 29.10 -3.47 -49.89
CA ALA A 555 29.05 -4.90 -50.21
C ALA A 555 28.06 -5.14 -51.38
N CYS A 556 28.18 -6.25 -52.11
CA CYS A 556 27.24 -6.56 -53.20
C CYS A 556 26.06 -7.40 -52.70
N ASN A 557 24.85 -6.98 -53.04
CA ASN A 557 23.60 -7.63 -52.66
C ASN A 557 23.19 -8.75 -53.61
N LEU A 558 22.18 -9.53 -53.22
CA LEU A 558 21.61 -10.64 -53.99
C LEU A 558 21.00 -10.26 -55.35
N MET A 559 20.91 -8.97 -55.68
CA MET A 559 20.39 -8.45 -56.97
C MET A 559 21.49 -7.94 -57.91
N GLY A 560 22.76 -8.04 -57.54
CA GLY A 560 23.89 -7.64 -58.38
C GLY A 560 24.31 -6.17 -58.27
N ALA A 561 23.93 -5.48 -57.19
CA ALA A 561 24.18 -4.07 -56.95
C ALA A 561 24.97 -3.85 -55.64
N ILE A 562 25.70 -2.74 -55.55
CA ILE A 562 26.39 -2.34 -54.31
C ILE A 562 25.38 -1.74 -53.31
N VAL A 563 25.48 -2.13 -52.04
CA VAL A 563 24.71 -1.63 -50.90
C VAL A 563 25.65 -1.37 -49.72
N CYS A 564 25.26 -0.51 -48.78
CA CYS A 564 26.05 -0.24 -47.58
C CYS A 564 25.72 -1.24 -46.48
N ASP A 565 26.70 -1.68 -45.69
CA ASP A 565 26.54 -2.66 -44.60
C ASP A 565 26.29 -2.05 -43.20
N ALA A 566 26.15 -0.72 -43.11
CA ALA A 566 25.84 -0.02 -41.86
C ALA A 566 24.35 -0.08 -41.49
N ILE A 567 24.08 0.06 -40.19
CA ILE A 567 22.75 0.21 -39.58
C ILE A 567 22.59 1.69 -39.21
N THR A 568 21.43 2.29 -39.47
CA THR A 568 21.13 3.69 -39.14
C THR A 568 21.14 3.94 -37.62
N GLY A 569 21.41 5.19 -37.21
CA GLY A 569 21.23 5.60 -35.81
C GLY A 569 19.78 5.53 -35.36
N SER A 570 19.56 5.59 -34.05
CA SER A 570 18.24 5.78 -33.44
C SER A 570 17.67 7.13 -33.88
N VAL A 571 16.36 7.17 -34.13
CA VAL A 571 15.61 8.42 -34.29
C VAL A 571 15.32 9.05 -32.93
N SER A 572 15.19 10.36 -32.88
CA SER A 572 14.70 11.14 -31.72
C SER A 572 13.80 12.28 -32.23
N PRO A 573 12.90 12.84 -31.41
CA PRO A 573 12.11 14.01 -31.80
C PRO A 573 12.98 15.20 -32.29
N GLU A 574 12.41 16.03 -33.16
CA GLU A 574 13.09 17.19 -33.74
C GLU A 574 13.36 18.29 -32.68
N ILE A 575 14.61 18.77 -32.59
CA ILE A 575 14.96 19.84 -31.65
C ILE A 575 14.89 21.19 -32.37
N CYS A 576 13.76 21.86 -32.22
CA CYS A 576 13.37 23.03 -32.99
C CYS A 576 14.37 24.20 -32.97
N GLY A 577 14.75 24.65 -34.17
CA GLY A 577 15.61 25.82 -34.38
C GLY A 577 17.10 25.53 -34.33
N ASN A 578 17.50 24.26 -34.18
CA ASN A 578 18.91 23.85 -34.21
C ASN A 578 19.44 23.58 -35.65
N ALA A 579 18.54 23.41 -36.62
CA ALA A 579 18.81 23.06 -38.02
C ALA A 579 19.62 21.75 -38.22
N ILE A 580 19.28 20.74 -37.42
CA ILE A 580 19.65 19.33 -37.54
C ILE A 580 18.36 18.57 -37.97
N ASP A 581 18.50 17.26 -38.20
CA ASP A 581 17.51 16.31 -38.73
C ASP A 581 17.63 15.11 -37.77
N GLU A 582 16.95 15.21 -36.63
CA GLU A 582 16.99 14.29 -35.48
C GLU A 582 16.02 13.12 -35.67
N ASP A 583 14.85 13.37 -36.28
CA ASP A 583 13.87 12.33 -36.64
C ASP A 583 14.31 11.52 -37.87
N CYS A 584 15.28 12.07 -38.62
CA CYS A 584 15.93 11.49 -39.78
C CYS A 584 14.99 11.26 -40.98
N ASP A 585 13.89 12.00 -41.06
CA ASP A 585 12.95 12.04 -42.18
C ASP A 585 13.49 12.84 -43.39
N GLY A 586 14.53 13.64 -43.18
CA GLY A 586 15.22 14.40 -44.23
C GLY A 586 14.68 15.81 -44.45
N LYS A 587 13.80 16.30 -43.58
CA LYS A 587 13.52 17.72 -43.37
C LYS A 587 14.44 18.26 -42.27
N LEU A 588 14.30 19.54 -41.95
CA LEU A 588 15.00 20.21 -40.85
C LEU A 588 13.94 21.01 -40.11
N ASP A 589 13.91 20.90 -38.78
CA ASP A 589 13.00 21.64 -37.90
C ASP A 589 11.51 21.42 -38.31
N ASN A 590 11.09 20.17 -38.53
CA ASN A 590 9.74 19.83 -39.00
C ASN A 590 8.95 19.03 -37.97
N GLY A 591 7.98 19.66 -37.31
CA GLY A 591 7.28 19.13 -36.14
C GLY A 591 7.03 20.24 -35.11
N CYS A 592 7.80 21.33 -35.22
CA CYS A 592 7.72 22.59 -34.49
C CYS A 592 6.45 23.43 -34.78
N VAL A 593 5.29 22.79 -34.72
CA VAL A 593 4.05 23.47 -34.38
C VAL A 593 4.01 23.50 -32.85
N ASP A 594 3.57 24.64 -32.31
CA ASP A 594 2.96 24.73 -30.98
C ASP A 594 1.60 25.40 -31.27
N SER A 595 0.53 24.77 -30.81
CA SER A 595 -0.81 24.94 -31.40
C SER A 595 -1.70 25.87 -30.57
N ASP A 596 -1.53 25.82 -29.26
CA ASP A 596 -2.09 26.62 -28.17
C ASP A 596 -1.25 27.90 -27.89
N GLY A 597 0.09 27.82 -27.85
CA GLY A 597 0.99 28.95 -27.63
C GLY A 597 1.87 28.90 -26.37
N ASP A 598 1.95 27.77 -25.66
CA ASP A 598 2.50 27.62 -24.31
C ASP A 598 4.05 27.76 -24.24
N GLY A 599 4.79 27.10 -25.14
CA GLY A 599 6.24 26.91 -25.08
C GLY A 599 6.74 25.49 -25.37
N LEU A 600 5.88 24.47 -25.28
CA LEU A 600 6.11 23.09 -25.71
C LEU A 600 5.86 22.99 -27.24
N PHE A 601 5.67 21.79 -27.80
CA PHE A 601 5.48 21.59 -29.25
C PHE A 601 4.65 20.34 -29.49
N ASP A 602 3.72 20.34 -30.47
CA ASP A 602 2.70 19.30 -30.63
C ASP A 602 3.30 17.87 -30.59
N SER A 603 4.52 17.70 -31.13
CA SER A 603 5.25 16.43 -31.21
C SER A 603 5.97 15.96 -29.93
N VAL A 604 6.00 16.80 -28.89
CA VAL A 604 6.50 16.53 -27.54
C VAL A 604 5.33 16.19 -26.64
N GLU A 605 4.27 16.99 -26.67
CA GLU A 605 2.98 16.75 -25.99
C GLU A 605 2.42 15.37 -26.39
N GLU A 606 2.25 15.10 -27.70
CA GLU A 606 1.88 13.77 -28.25
C GLU A 606 2.79 12.60 -27.78
N ALA A 607 3.99 12.89 -27.29
CA ALA A 607 4.98 11.90 -26.88
C ALA A 607 5.09 11.70 -25.36
N ILE A 608 4.57 12.63 -24.56
CA ILE A 608 4.59 12.58 -23.09
C ILE A 608 3.19 12.32 -22.50
N GLY A 609 2.14 12.80 -23.15
CA GLY A 609 0.75 12.51 -22.78
C GLY A 609 -0.18 13.74 -22.78
N SER A 610 0.37 14.94 -22.63
CA SER A 610 -0.39 16.20 -22.55
C SER A 610 -1.06 16.59 -23.88
N ASP A 611 -2.10 17.45 -23.84
CA ASP A 611 -2.93 17.77 -25.02
C ASP A 611 -2.27 18.89 -25.86
N PRO A 612 -1.84 18.64 -27.11
CA PRO A 612 -1.29 19.66 -28.02
C PRO A 612 -2.20 20.85 -28.36
N HIS A 613 -3.39 20.93 -27.79
CA HIS A 613 -4.39 21.97 -28.01
C HIS A 613 -4.86 22.63 -26.72
N ASP A 614 -4.39 22.19 -25.56
CA ASP A 614 -4.47 22.92 -24.30
C ASP A 614 -3.08 23.43 -23.90
N ALA A 615 -3.02 24.48 -23.09
CA ALA A 615 -1.75 25.14 -22.77
C ALA A 615 -1.22 24.81 -21.37
N ASP A 616 -2.00 24.08 -20.57
CA ASP A 616 -1.95 23.90 -19.12
C ASP A 616 -2.83 22.65 -18.88
N SER A 617 -2.25 21.46 -19.07
CA SER A 617 -3.00 20.20 -19.30
C SER A 617 -3.58 19.56 -18.04
N ASP A 618 -3.08 19.94 -16.87
CA ASP A 618 -3.54 19.60 -15.52
C ASP A 618 -4.33 20.73 -14.85
N ASP A 619 -4.53 21.88 -15.54
CA ASP A 619 -5.33 23.03 -15.07
C ASP A 619 -4.85 23.69 -13.76
N ASP A 620 -3.60 23.46 -13.36
CA ASP A 620 -2.97 23.93 -12.12
C ASP A 620 -2.61 25.44 -12.15
N GLY A 621 -2.50 26.01 -13.36
CA GLY A 621 -2.15 27.41 -13.61
C GLY A 621 -0.72 27.65 -14.08
N VAL A 622 0.06 26.61 -14.32
CA VAL A 622 1.36 26.59 -14.99
C VAL A 622 1.21 26.01 -16.39
N PRO A 623 1.58 26.76 -17.45
CA PRO A 623 1.54 26.21 -18.79
C PRO A 623 2.56 25.07 -18.99
N ASP A 624 2.23 24.01 -19.75
CA ASP A 624 3.06 22.81 -19.99
C ASP A 624 4.54 23.12 -20.29
N GLY A 625 4.82 24.10 -21.15
CA GLY A 625 6.15 24.52 -21.56
C GLY A 625 6.87 25.45 -20.57
N ALA A 626 6.22 25.81 -19.47
CA ALA A 626 6.76 26.55 -18.33
C ALA A 626 7.10 25.64 -17.14
N GLU A 627 6.62 24.39 -17.13
CA GLU A 627 6.77 23.43 -16.05
C GLU A 627 8.22 23.02 -15.71
N VAL A 628 8.42 22.52 -14.49
CA VAL A 628 9.71 22.20 -13.88
C VAL A 628 10.05 20.72 -14.07
N ASP A 629 10.64 20.41 -15.23
CA ASP A 629 10.97 19.04 -15.66
C ASP A 629 9.70 18.21 -16.01
N PRO A 630 8.87 18.66 -17.00
CA PRO A 630 7.54 18.11 -17.38
C PRO A 630 7.53 16.69 -17.98
N GLN A 631 8.55 15.89 -17.68
CA GLN A 631 8.66 14.47 -18.03
C GLN A 631 9.15 13.63 -16.84
N ALA A 632 9.32 14.27 -15.69
CA ALA A 632 9.47 13.61 -14.41
C ALA A 632 8.10 13.17 -13.89
N ASP A 633 8.20 12.27 -12.93
CA ASP A 633 7.18 11.66 -12.08
C ASP A 633 7.94 11.72 -10.74
N THR A 634 7.55 12.67 -9.89
CA THR A 634 8.47 13.30 -8.92
C THR A 634 8.28 12.73 -7.52
N ASP A 635 7.02 12.59 -7.15
CA ASP A 635 6.46 11.96 -5.97
C ASP A 635 6.40 10.41 -6.11
N GLY A 636 6.04 9.90 -7.30
CA GLY A 636 5.89 8.48 -7.63
C GLY A 636 4.47 7.96 -7.85
N ASP A 637 3.44 8.79 -8.03
CA ASP A 637 2.04 8.36 -8.14
C ASP A 637 1.68 7.68 -9.48
N GLY A 638 2.30 8.07 -10.60
CA GLY A 638 2.03 7.54 -11.95
C GLY A 638 1.49 8.56 -12.96
N LEU A 639 1.23 9.79 -12.52
CA LEU A 639 1.17 10.99 -13.34
C LEU A 639 2.61 11.47 -13.66
N ILE A 640 2.72 12.56 -14.39
CA ILE A 640 3.98 13.27 -14.65
C ILE A 640 3.72 14.75 -14.40
N ASN A 641 4.74 15.53 -14.07
CA ASN A 641 4.75 16.98 -13.77
C ASN A 641 4.16 17.95 -14.85
N VAL A 642 3.26 17.49 -15.72
CA VAL A 642 2.52 18.24 -16.76
C VAL A 642 1.13 17.63 -17.00
N LEU A 643 0.74 16.73 -16.10
CA LEU A 643 -0.51 16.02 -15.95
C LEU A 643 -0.82 15.83 -14.46
N ASP A 644 -0.18 16.60 -13.58
CA ASP A 644 -0.06 16.37 -12.14
C ASP A 644 -0.08 17.73 -11.42
N PRO A 645 -1.20 18.11 -10.76
CA PRO A 645 -1.37 19.46 -10.26
C PRO A 645 -0.61 19.76 -8.95
N ASP A 646 -0.20 18.77 -8.17
CA ASP A 646 0.62 18.88 -6.94
C ASP A 646 1.81 17.90 -7.02
N SER A 647 2.85 18.29 -7.80
CA SER A 647 4.00 17.47 -8.22
C SER A 647 4.83 16.83 -7.09
N ASP A 648 4.56 17.13 -5.81
CA ASP A 648 5.25 16.54 -4.67
C ASP A 648 4.34 16.08 -3.51
N ASN A 649 3.02 16.13 -3.69
CA ASN A 649 1.97 15.68 -2.76
C ASN A 649 2.04 16.33 -1.38
N ASP A 650 2.00 17.65 -1.40
CA ASP A 650 2.18 18.54 -0.26
C ASP A 650 0.89 19.24 0.19
N GLY A 651 -0.04 19.37 -0.74
CA GLY A 651 -1.31 20.07 -0.65
C GLY A 651 -1.32 21.43 -1.37
N LEU A 652 -0.17 21.95 -1.83
CA LEU A 652 -0.13 23.16 -2.67
C LEU A 652 0.11 22.81 -4.14
N TYR A 653 -0.87 23.15 -4.99
CA TYR A 653 -0.69 23.07 -6.44
C TYR A 653 0.50 23.91 -6.94
N ASP A 654 1.26 23.39 -7.93
CA ASP A 654 2.53 23.95 -8.42
C ASP A 654 2.43 25.44 -8.82
N GLY A 655 1.31 25.84 -9.42
CA GLY A 655 1.00 27.20 -9.84
C GLY A 655 0.84 28.16 -8.66
N THR A 656 0.38 27.66 -7.53
CA THR A 656 0.32 28.38 -6.25
C THR A 656 1.73 28.64 -5.73
N GLU A 657 2.57 27.60 -5.71
CA GLU A 657 3.96 27.64 -5.25
C GLU A 657 4.86 28.53 -6.09
N LEU A 658 4.67 28.44 -7.41
CA LEU A 658 5.27 29.31 -8.40
C LEU A 658 4.64 30.71 -8.38
N GLY A 659 3.74 31.03 -7.44
CA GLY A 659 3.19 32.37 -7.22
C GLY A 659 2.52 32.94 -8.48
N LEU A 660 1.79 32.07 -9.18
CA LEU A 660 1.02 32.35 -10.37
C LEU A 660 -0.46 32.54 -9.98
N GLY A 661 -1.38 31.96 -10.73
CA GLY A 661 -2.80 31.97 -10.44
C GLY A 661 -3.61 31.95 -11.72
N CYS A 662 -4.78 31.33 -11.60
CA CYS A 662 -5.55 30.67 -12.65
C CYS A 662 -6.11 31.56 -13.79
N ASP A 663 -5.62 32.77 -14.01
CA ASP A 663 -5.91 33.58 -15.22
C ASP A 663 -4.92 33.26 -16.38
N GLY A 664 -4.36 32.04 -16.39
CA GLY A 664 -3.42 31.53 -17.38
C GLY A 664 -4.05 31.35 -18.77
N PRO A 665 -3.23 31.11 -19.81
CA PRO A 665 -3.67 30.38 -21.01
C PRO A 665 -3.79 28.89 -20.67
N GLY A 666 -4.86 28.25 -21.12
CA GLY A 666 -5.24 26.90 -20.68
C GLY A 666 -6.19 27.03 -19.48
N THR A 667 -5.75 26.63 -18.29
CA THR A 667 -6.41 26.77 -16.97
C THR A 667 -7.94 26.90 -16.96
N ASP A 668 -8.65 25.78 -17.01
CA ASP A 668 -10.08 25.67 -16.71
C ASP A 668 -10.35 25.57 -15.20
N LYS A 669 -10.63 26.73 -14.60
CA LYS A 669 -11.02 26.88 -13.19
C LYS A 669 -12.26 26.08 -12.76
N THR A 670 -12.97 25.41 -13.67
CA THR A 670 -14.07 24.52 -13.31
C THR A 670 -13.59 23.13 -12.87
N LYS A 671 -12.32 22.79 -13.12
CA LYS A 671 -11.66 21.60 -12.56
C LYS A 671 -11.19 21.75 -11.12
N HIS A 672 -11.06 22.98 -10.61
CA HIS A 672 -10.61 23.29 -9.24
C HIS A 672 -9.15 22.96 -8.88
N HIS A 673 -8.37 22.31 -9.75
CA HIS A 673 -6.93 22.03 -9.60
C HIS A 673 -6.02 23.27 -9.44
N CYS A 674 -6.56 24.50 -9.38
CA CYS A 674 -5.77 25.73 -9.21
C CYS A 674 -6.30 26.68 -8.12
N ILE A 675 -5.40 27.07 -7.21
CA ILE A 675 -5.63 28.13 -6.22
C ILE A 675 -4.76 29.36 -6.56
N ALA A 676 -5.40 30.52 -6.73
CA ALA A 676 -4.68 31.72 -7.15
C ALA A 676 -3.90 32.40 -6.00
N ASP A 677 -2.57 32.44 -6.11
CA ASP A 677 -1.68 33.03 -5.09
C ASP A 677 -2.09 34.47 -4.67
N ALA A 678 -2.25 34.63 -3.37
CA ALA A 678 -2.78 35.81 -2.71
C ALA A 678 -1.75 36.94 -2.49
N ASP A 679 -0.44 36.72 -2.62
CA ASP A 679 0.62 37.76 -2.52
C ASP A 679 1.37 38.10 -3.81
N HIS A 680 1.15 37.34 -4.88
CA HIS A 680 1.67 37.54 -6.24
C HIS A 680 3.19 37.32 -6.33
N GLY A 681 3.64 36.15 -5.85
CA GLY A 681 5.00 35.62 -5.91
C GLY A 681 5.98 36.36 -5.00
N ALA A 682 5.52 36.87 -3.85
CA ALA A 682 6.36 37.38 -2.78
C ALA A 682 6.80 36.27 -1.81
N THR A 683 5.92 35.29 -1.58
CA THR A 683 6.25 33.93 -1.10
C THR A 683 6.31 33.00 -2.32
N LYS A 684 7.15 31.96 -2.26
CA LYS A 684 7.29 30.88 -3.25
C LYS A 684 7.98 29.67 -2.63
N THR A 685 7.67 28.51 -3.13
CA THR A 685 8.23 27.19 -2.74
C THR A 685 8.83 26.52 -3.99
N ASP A 686 9.15 25.23 -3.97
CA ASP A 686 9.84 24.50 -5.03
C ASP A 686 9.06 23.20 -5.29
N PRO A 687 8.20 23.10 -6.33
CA PRO A 687 7.13 22.08 -6.49
C PRO A 687 7.59 20.64 -6.72
N LEU A 688 8.88 20.38 -6.48
CA LEU A 688 9.47 19.06 -6.53
C LEU A 688 10.04 18.65 -5.15
N LEU A 689 9.65 19.35 -4.09
CA LEU A 689 10.14 19.29 -2.72
C LEU A 689 9.06 19.74 -1.69
N ALA A 690 8.21 18.80 -1.26
CA ALA A 690 7.21 18.86 -0.18
C ALA A 690 7.68 19.30 1.24
N ASP A 691 8.82 19.97 1.36
CA ASP A 691 9.43 20.62 2.53
C ASP A 691 10.58 21.48 1.96
N THR A 692 10.24 22.66 1.41
CA THR A 692 11.15 23.51 0.62
C THR A 692 12.48 23.80 1.32
N ASP A 693 12.49 23.90 2.65
CA ASP A 693 13.70 24.19 3.42
C ASP A 693 14.36 23.00 4.16
N GLY A 694 13.69 21.84 4.17
CA GLY A 694 14.21 20.55 4.62
C GLY A 694 14.26 20.41 6.14
N SER A 695 13.24 20.91 6.84
CA SER A 695 13.15 20.98 8.31
C SER A 695 12.11 20.02 8.92
N GLY A 696 11.09 19.63 8.15
CA GLY A 696 10.22 18.50 8.44
C GLY A 696 8.74 18.80 8.69
N ALA A 697 8.25 19.97 8.27
CA ALA A 697 6.84 20.21 7.98
C ALA A 697 6.69 20.37 6.46
N ARG A 698 5.52 19.98 5.91
CA ARG A 698 5.19 20.23 4.51
C ARG A 698 4.79 21.68 4.28
N ASP A 699 5.07 22.22 3.10
CA ASP A 699 4.81 23.60 2.74
C ASP A 699 3.29 23.92 2.82
N GLY A 700 2.42 23.00 2.40
CA GLY A 700 0.96 23.05 2.61
C GLY A 700 0.52 22.94 4.06
N SER A 701 1.26 22.23 4.91
CA SER A 701 1.01 22.27 6.36
C SER A 701 1.48 23.58 7.01
N GLU A 702 2.43 24.29 6.40
CA GLU A 702 2.89 25.62 6.83
C GLU A 702 1.94 26.73 6.32
N ASP A 703 1.42 26.64 5.09
CA ASP A 703 0.35 27.43 4.47
C ASP A 703 -0.99 26.67 4.38
N TRP A 704 -1.50 26.20 5.53
CA TRP A 704 -2.73 25.37 5.70
C TRP A 704 -4.03 25.84 5.01
N ASN A 705 -4.05 27.02 4.38
CA ASN A 705 -5.19 27.56 3.65
C ASN A 705 -4.96 27.58 2.12
N LEU A 706 -3.80 27.07 1.69
CA LEU A 706 -3.38 26.81 0.31
C LEU A 706 -3.35 28.04 -0.61
N ASN A 707 -3.16 29.27 -0.09
CA ASN A 707 -3.23 30.51 -0.89
C ASN A 707 -1.88 31.14 -1.29
N GLY A 708 -0.77 30.43 -1.11
CA GLY A 708 0.58 30.86 -1.51
C GLY A 708 1.14 32.04 -0.71
N LYS A 709 0.57 32.37 0.45
CA LYS A 709 0.98 33.54 1.24
C LYS A 709 0.87 33.32 2.74
N VAL A 710 2.05 33.33 3.36
CA VAL A 710 2.29 33.46 4.81
C VAL A 710 1.45 34.57 5.46
N ASP A 711 0.34 34.19 6.07
CA ASP A 711 -0.57 35.06 6.81
C ASP A 711 -0.18 35.17 8.29
N ALA A 712 -1.03 35.78 9.12
CA ALA A 712 -0.66 36.15 10.49
C ALA A 712 -0.70 34.99 11.51
N ASP A 713 -1.21 33.84 11.11
CA ASP A 713 -1.42 32.64 11.92
C ASP A 713 -0.78 31.37 11.33
N GLU A 714 -0.10 31.48 10.20
CA GLU A 714 0.78 30.47 9.58
C GLU A 714 2.22 30.50 10.07
N THR A 715 2.97 29.51 9.60
CA THR A 715 4.43 29.51 9.58
C THR A 715 4.92 29.91 8.17
N ASP A 716 6.23 29.89 7.92
CA ASP A 716 6.83 30.44 6.70
C ASP A 716 7.56 29.27 6.02
N PRO A 717 7.04 28.69 4.90
CA PRO A 717 7.61 27.49 4.23
C PRO A 717 9.09 27.62 3.81
N ASN A 718 9.66 28.81 3.91
CA ASN A 718 11.07 29.10 3.65
C ASN A 718 11.89 29.29 4.95
N LEU A 719 11.36 28.93 6.12
CA LEU A 719 11.96 29.15 7.44
C LEU A 719 11.73 28.01 8.48
N GLY A 720 12.60 26.99 8.44
CA GLY A 720 12.71 25.84 9.33
C GLY A 720 13.17 26.14 10.76
N SER A 721 12.60 27.18 11.35
CA SER A 721 12.75 27.57 12.75
C SER A 721 11.43 27.74 13.49
N ASP A 722 10.33 27.49 12.76
CA ASP A 722 8.96 27.94 13.02
C ASP A 722 8.01 26.73 13.03
N ASP A 723 8.22 25.79 12.11
CA ASP A 723 7.63 24.45 11.89
C ASP A 723 7.38 23.65 13.17
N ALA A 724 8.15 23.86 14.25
CA ALA A 724 7.80 23.40 15.60
C ALA A 724 6.51 24.04 16.21
N SER A 725 5.75 24.79 15.41
CA SER A 725 4.46 25.42 15.68
C SER A 725 3.34 24.85 14.80
N VAL A 726 3.68 24.16 13.69
CA VAL A 726 2.79 23.20 13.04
C VAL A 726 2.51 22.10 14.07
N VAL A 727 1.27 21.63 14.10
CA VAL A 727 0.83 20.54 14.96
C VAL A 727 0.31 19.45 14.04
N ASP A 728 0.74 18.24 14.36
CA ASP A 728 0.44 16.97 13.73
C ASP A 728 0.20 16.05 14.97
N SER A 729 -0.98 15.46 15.07
CA SER A 729 -1.52 14.94 16.33
C SER A 729 -1.51 13.41 16.42
N ASP A 730 -1.75 12.73 15.31
CA ASP A 730 -1.67 11.28 15.07
C ASP A 730 -0.28 10.86 14.58
N GLY A 731 0.28 11.51 13.56
CA GLY A 731 1.67 11.34 13.11
C GLY A 731 1.89 11.03 11.62
N ASP A 732 0.97 11.40 10.72
CA ASP A 732 0.99 11.00 9.30
C ASP A 732 1.82 11.87 8.35
N LYS A 733 2.12 13.13 8.74
CA LYS A 733 2.84 14.22 8.01
C LYS A 733 1.93 15.38 7.53
N LEU A 734 0.61 15.22 7.54
CA LEU A 734 -0.33 16.33 7.38
C LEU A 734 -0.47 17.06 8.73
N GLY A 735 -1.02 18.28 8.72
CA GLY A 735 -1.08 19.13 9.91
C GLY A 735 -2.50 19.46 10.34
N ASP A 736 -2.75 19.51 11.66
CA ASP A 736 -4.03 19.69 12.39
C ASP A 736 -5.00 20.74 11.76
N LYS A 737 -4.45 21.70 11.01
CA LYS A 737 -5.17 22.81 10.38
C LYS A 737 -5.46 22.61 8.90
N LEU A 738 -4.56 21.95 8.18
CA LEU A 738 -4.71 21.63 6.77
C LEU A 738 -5.77 20.56 6.62
N GLU A 739 -5.65 19.47 7.39
CA GLU A 739 -6.72 18.46 7.57
C GLU A 739 -8.07 19.13 7.89
N ALA A 740 -8.10 20.01 8.90
CA ALA A 740 -9.31 20.75 9.27
C ALA A 740 -9.77 21.84 8.27
N PHE A 741 -9.02 22.07 7.19
CA PHE A 741 -9.37 22.92 6.05
C PHE A 741 -9.81 22.09 4.83
N LEU A 742 -9.20 20.91 4.64
CA LEU A 742 -9.55 19.87 3.67
C LEU A 742 -10.66 18.92 4.18
N HIS A 743 -11.18 19.17 5.38
CA HIS A 743 -12.29 18.43 6.01
C HIS A 743 -11.98 17.00 6.52
N SER A 744 -10.72 16.54 6.44
CA SER A 744 -10.23 15.32 7.10
C SER A 744 -10.09 15.48 8.64
N ASN A 745 -9.61 14.44 9.34
CA ASN A 745 -9.74 14.31 10.81
C ASN A 745 -8.40 14.34 11.59
N PRO A 746 -8.02 15.48 12.22
CA PRO A 746 -6.81 15.72 13.04
C PRO A 746 -6.50 14.83 14.27
N ASP A 747 -7.14 13.67 14.41
CA ASP A 747 -6.84 12.67 15.43
C ASP A 747 -6.82 11.23 14.82
N ASP A 748 -6.90 11.08 13.49
CA ASP A 748 -7.08 9.82 12.74
C ASP A 748 -6.41 9.87 11.34
N ALA A 749 -5.21 9.28 11.25
CA ALA A 749 -4.25 9.37 10.14
C ALA A 749 -4.61 8.60 8.84
N ASP A 750 -5.88 8.24 8.65
CA ASP A 750 -6.42 7.33 7.62
C ASP A 750 -7.93 7.61 7.64
N SER A 751 -8.32 8.79 7.15
CA SER A 751 -9.61 9.43 7.40
C SER A 751 -10.80 8.73 6.73
N ASP A 752 -10.53 8.03 5.64
CA ASP A 752 -11.46 7.36 4.73
C ASP A 752 -11.45 5.81 4.88
N ASP A 753 -10.46 5.24 5.57
CA ASP A 753 -10.29 3.80 5.86
C ASP A 753 -9.86 2.90 4.67
N ASP A 754 -9.30 3.42 3.56
CA ASP A 754 -8.80 2.65 2.40
C ASP A 754 -7.46 1.91 2.63
N GLY A 755 -6.66 2.36 3.59
CA GLY A 755 -5.34 1.83 3.92
C GLY A 755 -4.12 2.47 3.27
N VAL A 756 -4.24 3.64 2.63
CA VAL A 756 -3.17 4.66 2.57
C VAL A 756 -3.21 5.45 3.90
N LEU A 757 -2.81 6.72 3.95
CA LEU A 757 -2.77 7.57 5.14
C LEU A 757 -2.87 9.01 4.62
N ASP A 758 -3.61 9.89 5.30
CA ASP A 758 -3.83 11.29 4.90
C ASP A 758 -2.56 12.02 4.39
N GLY A 759 -1.41 11.81 5.06
CA GLY A 759 -0.11 12.40 4.71
C GLY A 759 0.78 11.59 3.74
N ASP A 760 0.29 10.48 3.19
CA ASP A 760 0.93 9.65 2.15
C ASP A 760 0.06 9.51 0.87
N GLU A 761 -1.12 10.15 0.80
CA GLU A 761 -1.95 10.23 -0.42
C GLU A 761 -1.27 10.95 -1.59
N ALA A 762 -1.72 10.61 -2.80
CA ALA A 762 -1.45 11.36 -4.01
C ALA A 762 -2.46 12.51 -4.16
N ASN A 763 -2.01 13.66 -4.65
CA ASN A 763 -2.79 14.87 -4.90
C ASN A 763 -3.81 15.19 -3.76
N PRO A 764 -3.39 15.28 -2.48
CA PRO A 764 -4.28 15.23 -1.30
C PRO A 764 -5.26 16.42 -1.14
N ALA A 765 -5.18 17.43 -1.99
CA ALA A 765 -6.10 18.57 -2.01
C ALA A 765 -7.00 18.60 -3.26
N ASP A 766 -6.83 17.64 -4.17
CA ASP A 766 -7.47 17.56 -5.48
C ASP A 766 -8.66 16.60 -5.51
N ASP A 767 -9.53 16.77 -6.50
CA ASP A 767 -10.73 15.97 -6.82
C ASP A 767 -10.52 15.44 -8.25
N THR A 768 -9.68 14.41 -8.37
CA THR A 768 -9.02 14.06 -9.64
C THR A 768 -9.99 13.54 -10.70
N ASP A 769 -11.00 12.76 -10.30
CA ASP A 769 -12.03 12.25 -11.22
C ASP A 769 -13.29 13.13 -11.31
N GLY A 770 -13.54 13.99 -10.30
CA GLY A 770 -14.64 14.94 -10.27
C GLY A 770 -15.93 14.43 -9.62
N ASP A 771 -15.86 13.41 -8.75
CA ASP A 771 -17.03 12.91 -8.00
C ASP A 771 -17.47 13.82 -6.83
N GLY A 772 -16.60 14.76 -6.43
CA GLY A 772 -16.87 15.77 -5.40
C GLY A 772 -16.29 15.46 -4.02
N LEU A 773 -15.62 14.32 -3.84
CA LEU A 773 -14.61 14.14 -2.79
C LEU A 773 -13.23 14.61 -3.28
N ILE A 774 -12.34 14.86 -2.33
CA ILE A 774 -10.91 15.01 -2.61
C ILE A 774 -10.22 13.69 -2.31
N CYS A 775 -9.09 13.37 -2.95
CA CYS A 775 -8.37 12.09 -2.78
C CYS A 775 -8.10 11.74 -1.30
N LEU A 776 -7.87 12.76 -0.45
CA LEU A 776 -7.72 12.63 1.01
C LEU A 776 -8.95 12.06 1.77
N LEU A 777 -10.12 12.03 1.13
CA LEU A 777 -11.40 11.55 1.69
C LEU A 777 -12.03 10.46 0.81
N ASP A 778 -11.39 10.14 -0.30
CA ASP A 778 -11.83 9.19 -1.32
C ASP A 778 -11.03 7.89 -1.19
N ALA A 779 -11.70 6.75 -1.36
CA ALA A 779 -11.11 5.44 -1.23
C ALA A 779 -10.80 4.76 -2.57
N ASP A 780 -11.20 5.34 -3.71
CA ASP A 780 -11.07 4.83 -5.09
C ASP A 780 -10.82 6.05 -6.02
N SER A 781 -9.77 6.85 -5.78
CA SER A 781 -9.61 8.26 -6.26
C SER A 781 -9.51 8.49 -7.78
N ASP A 782 -9.61 7.42 -8.58
CA ASP A 782 -9.73 7.48 -10.05
C ASP A 782 -10.94 6.69 -10.60
N ASN A 783 -11.78 6.22 -9.69
CA ASN A 783 -13.00 5.46 -9.86
C ASN A 783 -12.88 4.26 -10.81
N ASP A 784 -11.77 3.53 -10.67
CA ASP A 784 -11.43 2.29 -11.37
C ASP A 784 -12.13 1.03 -10.78
N GLY A 785 -12.40 1.04 -9.48
CA GLY A 785 -12.88 -0.08 -8.68
C GLY A 785 -11.81 -0.75 -7.81
N LEU A 786 -10.54 -0.36 -7.93
CA LEU A 786 -9.42 -0.72 -7.05
C LEU A 786 -9.14 0.40 -6.07
N PHE A 787 -9.56 0.22 -4.82
CA PHE A 787 -9.20 1.14 -3.76
C PHE A 787 -7.69 1.43 -3.66
N ASP A 788 -7.31 2.69 -3.44
CA ASP A 788 -5.96 3.28 -3.52
C ASP A 788 -4.92 2.48 -2.72
N GLY A 789 -5.27 2.04 -1.51
CA GLY A 789 -4.47 1.19 -0.63
C GLY A 789 -4.17 -0.18 -1.21
N THR A 790 -4.97 -0.67 -2.15
CA THR A 790 -4.68 -1.86 -2.97
C THR A 790 -3.62 -1.53 -4.01
N GLU A 791 -3.78 -0.40 -4.69
CA GLU A 791 -3.01 0.07 -5.85
C GLU A 791 -1.57 0.41 -5.47
N VAL A 792 -1.41 1.19 -4.41
CA VAL A 792 -0.09 1.50 -3.85
C VAL A 792 0.52 0.31 -3.10
N GLY A 793 -0.17 -0.84 -3.03
CA GLY A 793 0.34 -2.11 -2.51
C GLY A 793 0.33 -2.23 -0.99
N ASN A 794 -0.53 -1.45 -0.32
CA ASN A 794 -0.79 -1.56 1.11
C ASN A 794 -1.67 -2.79 1.42
N ASN A 795 -1.87 -3.05 2.71
CA ASN A 795 -2.50 -4.29 3.17
C ASN A 795 -3.42 -4.09 4.38
N CYS A 796 -3.90 -2.86 4.54
CA CYS A 796 -4.77 -2.44 5.65
C CYS A 796 -4.16 -2.68 7.04
N LEU A 797 -2.86 -2.96 7.18
CA LEU A 797 -2.28 -3.40 8.46
C LEU A 797 -1.87 -2.25 9.37
N ASP A 798 -2.01 -1.00 8.94
CA ASP A 798 -1.76 0.11 9.86
C ASP A 798 -2.79 0.11 11.00
N PRO A 799 -2.41 0.57 12.20
CA PRO A 799 -3.35 0.79 13.28
C PRO A 799 -4.33 1.97 13.11
N ALA A 800 -4.12 2.86 12.13
CA ALA A 800 -5.11 3.84 11.69
C ALA A 800 -6.28 3.11 11.01
N THR A 801 -6.09 2.61 9.79
CA THR A 801 -7.06 1.85 8.96
C THR A 801 -8.07 0.99 9.76
N ASN A 802 -9.28 1.51 9.92
CA ASN A 802 -10.43 0.81 10.45
C ASN A 802 -11.10 -0.04 9.34
N LYS A 803 -10.51 -1.22 9.14
CA LYS A 803 -11.03 -2.39 8.37
C LYS A 803 -12.51 -2.80 8.60
N ALA A 804 -13.25 -2.14 9.50
CA ALA A 804 -14.66 -2.38 9.73
C ALA A 804 -15.57 -1.36 9.02
N ALA A 805 -15.04 -0.29 8.43
CA ALA A 805 -15.72 0.49 7.39
C ALA A 805 -15.96 -0.42 6.17
N GLY A 806 -14.89 -0.83 5.50
CA GLY A 806 -14.97 -1.74 4.35
C GLY A 806 -14.09 -1.30 3.17
N ARG A 807 -13.69 -0.03 3.18
CA ARG A 807 -12.88 0.68 2.19
C ARG A 807 -11.48 0.08 2.00
N CYS A 808 -10.78 -0.43 3.02
CA CYS A 808 -9.50 -1.11 2.70
C CYS A 808 -9.61 -2.57 2.19
N ARG A 809 -9.05 -2.81 0.99
CA ARG A 809 -8.75 -4.15 0.43
C ARG A 809 -7.24 -4.46 0.52
N PRO A 810 -6.82 -5.59 1.12
CA PRO A 810 -5.40 -5.90 1.18
C PRO A 810 -4.86 -6.42 -0.15
N ASP A 811 -3.83 -5.77 -0.70
CA ASP A 811 -3.08 -6.30 -1.83
C ASP A 811 -2.50 -7.69 -1.49
N ALA A 812 -2.85 -8.66 -2.34
CA ALA A 812 -2.51 -10.07 -2.22
C ALA A 812 -1.05 -10.37 -2.64
N ASN A 813 -0.37 -9.45 -3.31
CA ASN A 813 1.01 -9.60 -3.76
C ASN A 813 2.04 -8.80 -2.94
N HIS A 814 1.58 -7.76 -2.23
CA HIS A 814 2.31 -6.87 -1.31
C HIS A 814 3.32 -5.95 -2.02
N GLY A 815 2.86 -5.09 -2.94
CA GLY A 815 3.61 -4.04 -3.64
C GLY A 815 4.57 -4.56 -4.72
N VAL A 816 4.21 -5.66 -5.38
CA VAL A 816 4.97 -6.30 -6.48
C VAL A 816 4.45 -5.87 -7.85
N THR A 817 3.14 -5.73 -8.00
CA THR A 817 2.54 -4.79 -8.95
C THR A 817 1.98 -3.64 -8.13
N LYS A 818 2.01 -2.46 -8.73
CA LYS A 818 1.43 -1.22 -8.25
C LYS A 818 0.80 -0.55 -9.45
N THR A 819 -0.28 0.16 -9.18
CA THR A 819 -1.03 1.01 -10.09
C THR A 819 -1.07 2.41 -9.48
N SER A 820 -1.70 3.35 -10.17
CA SER A 820 -1.72 4.77 -9.82
C SER A 820 -3.09 5.11 -9.27
N ALA A 821 -3.17 5.48 -7.99
CA ALA A 821 -4.43 5.76 -7.29
C ALA A 821 -5.26 6.89 -7.92
N VAL A 822 -4.61 7.75 -8.71
CA VAL A 822 -5.17 8.96 -9.32
C VAL A 822 -5.25 8.83 -10.85
N LYS A 823 -5.15 7.61 -11.41
CA LYS A 823 -5.08 7.42 -12.86
C LYS A 823 -5.50 6.02 -13.31
N ARG A 824 -6.80 5.96 -13.60
CA ARG A 824 -7.67 4.82 -13.97
C ARG A 824 -7.15 3.77 -14.96
N ASP A 825 -6.07 4.05 -15.67
CA ASP A 825 -5.40 3.16 -16.63
C ASP A 825 -3.89 3.48 -16.57
N THR A 826 -3.17 2.80 -15.68
CA THR A 826 -1.75 3.05 -15.37
C THR A 826 -0.88 3.11 -16.63
N ASP A 827 -1.13 2.25 -17.62
CA ASP A 827 -0.31 2.16 -18.83
C ASP A 827 -0.90 2.87 -20.08
N GLY A 828 -2.14 3.34 -19.98
CA GLY A 828 -2.92 4.05 -20.99
C GLY A 828 -3.40 3.16 -22.14
N GLY A 829 -3.52 1.86 -21.96
CA GLY A 829 -3.79 0.90 -23.03
C GLY A 829 -5.26 0.74 -23.42
N GLY A 830 -6.17 1.28 -22.61
CA GLY A 830 -7.60 1.43 -22.87
C GLY A 830 -8.49 0.44 -22.12
N ALA A 831 -8.01 -0.12 -21.00
CA ALA A 831 -8.81 -0.85 -20.03
C ALA A 831 -8.41 -0.38 -18.63
N SER A 832 -9.36 -0.28 -17.70
CA SER A 832 -9.03 0.17 -16.34
C SER A 832 -8.22 -0.88 -15.57
N ASP A 833 -7.44 -0.46 -14.58
CA ASP A 833 -6.57 -1.31 -13.79
C ASP A 833 -7.34 -2.38 -12.98
N GLY A 834 -8.54 -2.07 -12.49
CA GLY A 834 -9.52 -2.97 -11.87
C GLY A 834 -10.29 -3.82 -12.88
N SER A 835 -10.42 -3.36 -14.13
CA SER A 835 -10.91 -4.19 -15.24
C SER A 835 -9.86 -5.24 -15.65
N GLU A 836 -8.58 -4.88 -15.55
CA GLU A 836 -7.43 -5.75 -15.70
C GLU A 836 -7.33 -6.73 -14.52
N ASP A 837 -7.34 -6.24 -13.26
CA ASP A 837 -7.50 -6.99 -12.00
C ASP A 837 -8.96 -7.20 -11.59
N SER A 838 -9.72 -7.91 -12.44
CA SER A 838 -11.15 -8.19 -12.23
C SER A 838 -11.55 -8.95 -10.95
N ASN A 839 -10.61 -9.23 -10.04
CA ASN A 839 -10.89 -9.80 -8.72
C ASN A 839 -10.63 -8.84 -7.55
N LEU A 840 -10.03 -7.68 -7.82
CA LEU A 840 -9.80 -6.54 -6.92
C LEU A 840 -8.98 -6.95 -5.70
N ASN A 841 -7.76 -7.42 -5.95
CA ASN A 841 -6.83 -7.89 -4.93
C ASN A 841 -5.37 -7.46 -5.17
N GLY A 842 -5.08 -6.59 -6.15
CA GLY A 842 -3.75 -6.11 -6.49
C GLY A 842 -2.85 -7.15 -7.16
N LEU A 843 -3.28 -8.40 -7.38
CA LEU A 843 -2.47 -9.50 -7.92
C LEU A 843 -2.98 -9.96 -9.28
N VAL A 844 -2.12 -9.82 -10.29
CA VAL A 844 -2.26 -10.45 -11.62
C VAL A 844 -2.37 -11.99 -11.50
N ASP A 845 -3.60 -12.50 -11.41
CA ASP A 845 -3.93 -13.90 -11.20
C ASP A 845 -4.19 -14.63 -12.55
N PRO A 846 -4.27 -15.98 -12.58
CA PRO A 846 -4.45 -16.75 -13.81
C PRO A 846 -5.82 -16.61 -14.49
N GLY A 847 -6.07 -15.48 -15.13
CA GLY A 847 -7.31 -15.15 -15.85
C GLY A 847 -7.48 -13.66 -16.12
N GLU A 848 -6.74 -12.84 -15.39
CA GLU A 848 -6.58 -11.40 -15.57
C GLU A 848 -5.56 -11.02 -16.65
N THR A 849 -5.49 -9.71 -16.88
CA THR A 849 -4.44 -9.00 -17.61
C THR A 849 -3.48 -8.35 -16.60
N ASP A 850 -2.72 -7.34 -16.98
CA ASP A 850 -1.48 -6.94 -16.29
C ASP A 850 -1.37 -5.41 -16.38
N PRO A 851 -1.92 -4.66 -15.41
CA PRO A 851 -2.14 -3.18 -15.42
C PRO A 851 -0.96 -2.29 -15.86
N ALA A 852 0.25 -2.84 -15.87
CA ALA A 852 1.45 -2.14 -16.31
C ALA A 852 1.88 -2.54 -17.76
N LYS A 853 0.95 -3.00 -18.62
CA LYS A 853 1.28 -3.58 -19.93
C LYS A 853 0.14 -3.60 -20.99
N LYS A 854 -0.04 -2.44 -21.64
CA LYS A 854 -0.65 -1.99 -22.93
C LYS A 854 -0.82 -2.96 -24.10
N SER A 855 -0.18 -4.11 -24.03
CA SER A 855 -0.18 -5.12 -25.09
C SER A 855 -1.32 -6.13 -24.97
N ASP A 856 -2.12 -6.07 -23.90
CA ASP A 856 -3.12 -7.08 -23.62
C ASP A 856 -4.48 -6.68 -23.06
N ASP A 857 -4.70 -5.40 -22.82
CA ASP A 857 -5.99 -4.70 -22.63
C ASP A 857 -7.03 -5.18 -23.65
N GLY A 858 -6.62 -5.37 -24.91
CA GLY A 858 -7.45 -5.97 -25.95
C GLY A 858 -7.85 -7.45 -25.73
N LYS A 859 -7.60 -8.00 -24.53
CA LYS A 859 -8.18 -9.25 -24.00
C LYS A 859 -9.25 -9.00 -22.93
N VAL A 860 -9.24 -7.84 -22.26
CA VAL A 860 -10.40 -7.34 -21.49
C VAL A 860 -11.57 -7.27 -22.47
N THR A 861 -12.75 -7.60 -21.98
CA THR A 861 -13.99 -7.55 -22.75
C THR A 861 -14.90 -6.65 -21.98
N ASP A 862 -15.33 -5.61 -22.65
CA ASP A 862 -16.37 -4.65 -22.31
C ASP A 862 -17.39 -4.83 -23.47
N SER A 863 -18.66 -4.99 -23.13
CA SER A 863 -19.68 -5.58 -24.01
C SER A 863 -20.76 -4.60 -24.49
N ASP A 864 -20.97 -3.52 -23.75
CA ASP A 864 -21.89 -2.39 -23.97
C ASP A 864 -21.12 -1.09 -24.21
N GLY A 865 -20.02 -0.84 -23.50
CA GLY A 865 -19.06 0.22 -23.82
C GLY A 865 -19.04 1.40 -22.85
N ASP A 866 -19.26 1.19 -21.55
CA ASP A 866 -19.24 2.25 -20.51
C ASP A 866 -17.84 2.57 -19.98
N GLY A 867 -16.94 1.60 -19.90
CA GLY A 867 -15.60 1.76 -19.33
C GLY A 867 -15.22 0.70 -18.29
N LEU A 868 -16.14 -0.18 -17.88
CA LEU A 868 -15.85 -1.36 -17.06
C LEU A 868 -15.79 -2.63 -17.89
N GLY A 869 -15.02 -3.62 -17.44
CA GLY A 869 -14.94 -4.93 -18.09
C GLY A 869 -15.94 -5.96 -17.54
N ASP A 870 -16.51 -6.81 -18.42
CA ASP A 870 -17.44 -7.94 -18.19
C ASP A 870 -17.23 -8.70 -16.86
N LYS A 871 -15.95 -8.86 -16.46
CA LYS A 871 -15.52 -9.62 -15.28
C LYS A 871 -15.55 -8.80 -13.99
N LEU A 872 -15.18 -7.52 -14.06
CA LEU A 872 -15.22 -6.57 -12.96
C LEU A 872 -16.66 -6.31 -12.55
N GLU A 873 -17.51 -5.94 -13.50
CA GLU A 873 -18.95 -5.73 -13.31
C GLU A 873 -19.64 -6.92 -12.63
N THR A 874 -19.43 -8.13 -13.17
CA THR A 874 -19.91 -9.40 -12.58
C THR A 874 -19.44 -9.62 -11.13
N LYS A 875 -18.34 -8.97 -10.72
CA LYS A 875 -17.71 -9.05 -9.41
C LYS A 875 -18.20 -7.96 -8.45
N ILE A 876 -18.48 -6.74 -8.92
CA ILE A 876 -18.98 -5.61 -8.11
C ILE A 876 -20.52 -5.60 -8.00
N GLY A 877 -21.26 -5.86 -9.08
CA GLY A 877 -22.72 -6.02 -8.99
C GLY A 877 -23.51 -5.82 -10.27
N SER A 878 -22.94 -5.10 -11.24
CA SER A 878 -23.54 -4.67 -12.50
C SER A 878 -23.84 -5.79 -13.52
N ASP A 879 -24.63 -5.49 -14.55
CA ASP A 879 -24.95 -6.40 -15.67
C ASP A 879 -24.13 -6.01 -16.92
N PRO A 880 -23.13 -6.82 -17.36
CA PRO A 880 -22.26 -6.61 -18.53
C PRO A 880 -22.87 -6.34 -19.91
N HIS A 881 -24.17 -6.10 -19.98
CA HIS A 881 -24.92 -5.82 -21.20
C HIS A 881 -25.94 -4.66 -21.04
N ASP A 882 -25.87 -3.89 -19.95
CA ASP A 882 -26.68 -2.70 -19.63
C ASP A 882 -25.75 -1.66 -18.95
N SER A 883 -25.23 -0.70 -19.73
CA SER A 883 -24.23 0.31 -19.34
C SER A 883 -24.70 1.40 -18.35
N ASP A 884 -25.79 1.12 -17.65
CA ASP A 884 -26.50 1.92 -16.65
C ASP A 884 -27.42 0.89 -15.96
N THR A 885 -26.85 0.17 -14.99
CA THR A 885 -27.43 -1.06 -14.40
C THR A 885 -28.74 -0.78 -13.67
N ASP A 886 -28.88 0.40 -13.08
CA ASP A 886 -29.92 0.73 -12.11
C ASP A 886 -30.90 1.85 -12.58
N ASP A 887 -30.63 2.49 -13.72
CA ASP A 887 -31.38 3.54 -14.40
C ASP A 887 -31.44 4.91 -13.70
N ASP A 888 -30.42 5.27 -12.92
CA ASP A 888 -30.27 6.56 -12.24
C ASP A 888 -29.94 7.74 -13.19
N GLY A 889 -29.30 7.47 -14.34
CA GLY A 889 -28.88 8.46 -15.33
C GLY A 889 -27.37 8.74 -15.42
N LEU A 890 -26.55 8.08 -14.62
CA LEU A 890 -25.11 7.92 -14.73
C LEU A 890 -24.79 6.69 -15.62
N LEU A 891 -23.53 6.28 -15.73
CA LEU A 891 -23.11 5.05 -16.43
C LEU A 891 -22.25 4.25 -15.46
N ASP A 892 -22.31 2.92 -15.47
CA ASP A 892 -21.58 2.06 -14.52
C ASP A 892 -20.06 2.36 -14.46
N GLY A 893 -19.47 2.87 -15.56
CA GLY A 893 -18.07 3.28 -15.64
C GLY A 893 -17.77 4.75 -15.27
N ASP A 894 -18.79 5.59 -15.09
CA ASP A 894 -18.75 6.97 -14.58
C ASP A 894 -19.19 7.04 -13.08
N GLU A 895 -19.43 5.89 -12.44
CA GLU A 895 -19.95 5.75 -11.07
C GLU A 895 -18.92 6.03 -9.98
N ALA A 896 -19.38 6.64 -8.88
CA ALA A 896 -18.55 7.04 -7.75
C ALA A 896 -18.33 5.88 -6.77
N ASN A 897 -17.07 5.63 -6.42
CA ASN A 897 -16.57 4.49 -5.66
C ASN A 897 -17.27 3.16 -6.09
N PRO A 898 -17.20 2.74 -7.37
CA PRO A 898 -18.14 1.77 -7.97
C PRO A 898 -18.08 0.39 -7.30
N SER A 899 -17.02 0.13 -6.54
CA SER A 899 -16.80 -1.12 -5.82
C SER A 899 -17.18 -1.07 -4.32
N GLU A 900 -17.66 0.05 -3.81
CA GLU A 900 -18.12 0.23 -2.41
C GLU A 900 -19.63 -0.01 -2.20
N ASP A 901 -20.15 0.28 -1.00
CA ASP A 901 -21.54 0.09 -0.48
C ASP A 901 -21.76 1.24 0.54
N THR A 902 -21.84 2.48 0.03
CA THR A 902 -21.69 3.72 0.82
C THR A 902 -22.74 3.88 1.92
N ASP A 903 -24.04 3.72 1.64
CA ASP A 903 -25.11 3.79 2.66
C ASP A 903 -25.18 2.54 3.58
N GLY A 904 -24.62 1.41 3.15
CA GLY A 904 -24.61 0.14 3.86
C GLY A 904 -25.90 -0.70 3.78
N ASP A 905 -26.75 -0.49 2.77
CA ASP A 905 -27.90 -1.32 2.38
C ASP A 905 -27.47 -2.76 2.02
N GLY A 906 -26.31 -2.90 1.38
CA GLY A 906 -25.77 -4.13 0.83
C GLY A 906 -25.98 -4.30 -0.69
N VAL A 907 -26.17 -3.19 -1.40
CA VAL A 907 -25.95 -3.03 -2.84
C VAL A 907 -24.63 -2.25 -3.00
N ASN A 908 -23.99 -2.35 -4.17
CA ASN A 908 -22.79 -1.58 -4.46
C ASN A 908 -23.18 -0.32 -5.24
N ASN A 909 -22.47 0.80 -5.07
CA ASN A 909 -22.76 2.11 -5.68
C ASN A 909 -23.13 1.99 -7.17
N VAL A 910 -22.32 1.26 -7.95
CA VAL A 910 -22.51 0.89 -9.38
C VAL A 910 -23.84 0.17 -9.75
N ALA A 911 -24.72 -0.05 -8.78
CA ALA A 911 -26.03 -0.65 -8.95
C ALA A 911 -27.08 -0.14 -7.93
N ASP A 912 -26.78 0.94 -7.19
CA ASP A 912 -27.71 1.62 -6.29
C ASP A 912 -27.93 3.09 -6.70
N PRO A 913 -29.13 3.49 -7.18
CA PRO A 913 -29.35 4.81 -7.77
C PRO A 913 -29.21 6.04 -6.86
N ASP A 914 -28.86 5.87 -5.59
CA ASP A 914 -28.97 6.81 -4.45
C ASP A 914 -27.87 6.39 -3.46
N SER A 915 -26.59 6.46 -3.88
CA SER A 915 -25.46 5.73 -3.26
C SER A 915 -25.23 6.04 -1.78
N ASP A 916 -25.52 7.26 -1.34
CA ASP A 916 -25.43 7.68 0.07
C ASP A 916 -26.77 7.61 0.85
N GLY A 917 -27.88 7.34 0.17
CA GLY A 917 -29.23 7.23 0.73
C GLY A 917 -29.86 8.55 1.20
N ASP A 918 -29.35 9.69 0.72
CA ASP A 918 -29.85 11.06 0.88
C ASP A 918 -31.28 11.23 0.33
N GLY A 919 -31.54 10.63 -0.83
CA GLY A 919 -32.79 10.69 -1.57
C GLY A 919 -32.76 11.51 -2.86
N LEU A 920 -31.67 12.19 -3.20
CA LEU A 920 -31.33 12.49 -4.59
C LEU A 920 -31.00 11.19 -5.35
N PHE A 921 -30.46 11.32 -6.55
CA PHE A 921 -30.02 10.19 -7.36
C PHE A 921 -28.74 10.62 -8.05
N ASP A 922 -27.73 9.77 -8.11
CA ASP A 922 -26.33 10.09 -8.37
C ASP A 922 -26.14 10.90 -9.67
N GLY A 923 -26.79 10.49 -10.76
CA GLY A 923 -26.84 11.21 -12.03
C GLY A 923 -27.58 12.55 -11.98
N THR A 924 -28.51 12.77 -11.05
CA THR A 924 -29.08 14.11 -10.78
C THR A 924 -28.04 15.02 -10.13
N GLU A 925 -27.25 14.47 -9.20
CA GLU A 925 -26.25 15.19 -8.41
C GLU A 925 -25.07 15.64 -9.26
N LEU A 926 -24.58 14.77 -10.15
CA LEU A 926 -23.59 15.11 -11.17
C LEU A 926 -24.19 15.89 -12.38
N GLY A 927 -25.40 16.45 -12.25
CA GLY A 927 -26.02 17.32 -13.25
C GLY A 927 -26.37 16.65 -14.58
N LYS A 928 -26.49 15.32 -14.61
CA LYS A 928 -26.87 14.53 -15.78
C LYS A 928 -28.38 14.71 -16.03
N ASN A 929 -28.81 14.43 -17.26
CA ASN A 929 -30.15 14.79 -17.76
C ASN A 929 -30.98 13.59 -18.25
N CYS A 930 -30.68 12.39 -17.73
CA CYS A 930 -31.25 11.11 -18.16
C CYS A 930 -31.13 10.83 -19.68
N SER A 931 -30.11 11.36 -20.38
CA SER A 931 -29.98 11.12 -21.83
C SER A 931 -28.94 10.06 -22.18
N GLU A 932 -28.32 9.45 -21.17
CA GLU A 932 -27.18 8.57 -21.38
C GLU A 932 -27.56 7.21 -22.00
N PRO A 933 -26.61 6.51 -22.63
CA PRO A 933 -26.86 5.24 -23.27
C PRO A 933 -27.04 4.11 -22.24
N GLY A 934 -28.25 3.91 -21.75
CA GLY A 934 -28.62 2.77 -20.91
C GLY A 934 -29.99 2.99 -20.29
N THR A 935 -30.05 3.93 -19.36
CA THR A 935 -31.19 4.49 -18.60
C THR A 935 -32.59 4.08 -19.08
N ASP A 936 -33.20 3.03 -18.50
CA ASP A 936 -34.64 2.78 -18.64
C ASP A 936 -35.45 3.69 -17.71
N HIS A 937 -35.71 4.92 -18.18
CA HIS A 937 -36.64 5.88 -17.56
C HIS A 937 -38.04 5.30 -17.17
N THR A 938 -38.40 4.08 -17.59
CA THR A 938 -39.64 3.42 -17.13
C THR A 938 -39.53 2.74 -15.77
N LYS A 939 -38.32 2.54 -15.24
CA LYS A 939 -38.08 2.15 -13.84
C LYS A 939 -38.26 3.35 -12.91
N GLY A 940 -37.72 4.50 -13.32
CA GLY A 940 -37.99 5.81 -12.73
C GLY A 940 -37.06 6.15 -11.56
N PHE A 941 -35.80 5.75 -11.70
CA PHE A 941 -34.69 6.12 -10.83
C PHE A 941 -33.98 7.37 -11.35
N CYS A 942 -33.89 7.63 -12.67
CA CYS A 942 -33.43 8.96 -13.11
C CYS A 942 -34.45 10.10 -12.97
N ILE A 943 -34.01 11.22 -12.38
CA ILE A 943 -34.60 12.54 -12.53
C ILE A 943 -33.59 13.43 -13.27
N ALA A 944 -34.05 14.16 -14.29
CA ALA A 944 -33.14 15.00 -15.08
C ALA A 944 -32.90 16.32 -14.35
N ASP A 945 -31.64 16.65 -14.09
CA ASP A 945 -31.24 17.95 -13.57
C ASP A 945 -31.75 19.11 -14.45
N MET A 946 -32.15 20.18 -13.77
CA MET A 946 -32.72 21.40 -14.32
C MET A 946 -31.82 22.64 -14.11
N ASP A 947 -30.72 22.54 -13.34
CA ASP A 947 -29.68 23.57 -13.16
C ASP A 947 -28.29 22.96 -12.87
N THR A 948 -27.51 22.72 -13.94
CA THR A 948 -26.13 22.17 -13.93
C THR A 948 -25.08 23.10 -13.30
N THR A 949 -25.47 23.89 -12.29
CA THR A 949 -24.63 24.75 -11.45
C THR A 949 -24.89 24.53 -9.96
N THR A 950 -25.74 23.57 -9.60
CA THR A 950 -25.93 23.05 -8.24
C THR A 950 -25.75 21.54 -8.35
N VAL A 951 -24.49 21.11 -8.30
CA VAL A 951 -24.09 19.70 -8.26
C VAL A 951 -23.72 19.33 -6.83
N THR A 952 -23.93 18.07 -6.46
CA THR A 952 -23.66 17.48 -5.14
C THR A 952 -22.88 16.18 -5.30
N CYS A 953 -22.33 15.65 -4.22
CA CYS A 953 -21.46 14.47 -4.25
C CYS A 953 -22.29 13.19 -4.00
N PRO A 954 -22.38 12.24 -4.97
CA PRO A 954 -23.22 11.03 -4.86
C PRO A 954 -22.94 10.12 -3.66
N ILE A 955 -21.74 10.24 -3.07
CA ILE A 955 -21.27 9.42 -1.96
C ILE A 955 -21.16 10.21 -0.64
N ASN A 956 -21.63 11.46 -0.60
CA ASN A 956 -21.65 12.30 0.61
C ASN A 956 -22.85 13.28 0.65
N GLY A 957 -23.97 12.80 1.16
CA GLY A 957 -25.25 13.51 1.19
C GLY A 957 -25.37 14.65 2.21
N ASP A 958 -24.32 15.42 2.44
CA ASP A 958 -24.30 16.73 3.12
C ASP A 958 -23.13 17.52 2.50
N THR A 959 -23.23 17.81 1.20
CA THR A 959 -22.14 18.35 0.37
C THR A 959 -21.52 19.63 0.94
N ASP A 960 -22.30 20.46 1.65
CA ASP A 960 -21.80 21.69 2.30
C ASP A 960 -21.39 21.53 3.78
N TRP A 961 -21.54 20.34 4.35
CA TRP A 961 -21.21 19.98 5.73
C TRP A 961 -21.97 20.83 6.77
N GLY A 962 -23.13 21.37 6.38
CA GLY A 962 -24.01 22.17 7.20
C GLY A 962 -24.68 21.36 8.30
N GLY A 963 -25.05 20.11 8.02
CA GLY A 963 -25.80 19.24 8.92
C GLY A 963 -27.23 18.97 8.45
N ALA A 964 -27.52 19.10 7.15
CA ALA A 964 -28.77 18.68 6.54
C ALA A 964 -28.49 18.01 5.21
N LEU A 965 -29.27 16.99 4.88
CA LEU A 965 -29.04 16.23 3.65
C LEU A 965 -29.51 17.01 2.41
N ASP A 966 -28.82 16.82 1.31
CA ASP A 966 -29.00 17.54 0.04
C ASP A 966 -30.38 17.28 -0.60
N GLY A 967 -30.92 16.07 -0.53
CA GLY A 967 -32.31 15.74 -0.88
C GLY A 967 -33.36 16.25 0.11
N ASP A 968 -32.97 16.53 1.36
CA ASP A 968 -33.79 17.27 2.33
C ASP A 968 -33.71 18.80 2.08
N GLU A 969 -32.72 19.27 1.31
CA GLU A 969 -32.52 20.65 0.85
C GLU A 969 -33.26 20.92 -0.47
N ASP A 970 -33.03 20.12 -1.52
CA ASP A 970 -33.86 20.02 -2.74
C ASP A 970 -35.03 19.03 -2.56
N VAL A 971 -36.04 19.52 -1.84
CA VAL A 971 -37.33 18.85 -1.59
C VAL A 971 -38.11 18.45 -2.87
N ASN A 972 -37.63 18.83 -4.06
CA ASN A 972 -38.26 18.53 -5.34
C ASN A 972 -37.42 17.62 -6.25
N HIS A 973 -36.17 17.33 -5.87
CA HIS A 973 -35.25 16.37 -6.48
C HIS A 973 -35.06 16.62 -7.98
N ASP A 974 -34.93 17.88 -8.41
CA ASP A 974 -34.68 18.27 -9.80
C ASP A 974 -33.35 18.99 -10.02
N GLY A 975 -32.44 18.93 -9.05
CA GLY A 975 -31.10 19.53 -9.04
C GLY A 975 -31.11 21.06 -8.98
N ALA A 976 -32.28 21.69 -9.15
CA ALA A 976 -32.36 23.11 -9.41
C ALA A 976 -32.74 23.94 -8.18
N LYS A 977 -31.77 24.70 -7.69
CA LYS A 977 -31.94 25.73 -6.66
C LYS A 977 -33.16 26.63 -6.89
N SER A 978 -34.23 26.34 -6.16
CA SER A 978 -35.51 27.03 -6.32
C SER A 978 -35.85 27.90 -5.12
N ALA A 979 -36.66 28.95 -5.34
CA ALA A 979 -36.92 30.00 -4.37
C ALA A 979 -37.84 29.57 -3.19
N ILE A 980 -38.02 28.27 -2.98
CA ILE A 980 -38.79 27.64 -1.90
C ILE A 980 -38.07 26.43 -1.26
N GLU A 981 -37.01 25.93 -1.89
CA GLU A 981 -36.04 24.95 -1.36
C GLU A 981 -34.92 25.66 -0.58
N ARG A 982 -33.99 24.87 -0.04
CA ARG A 982 -32.71 25.35 0.48
C ARG A 982 -31.64 25.25 -0.61
N ASP A 983 -30.37 25.17 -0.25
CA ASP A 983 -29.24 25.32 -1.16
C ASP A 983 -28.14 24.36 -0.70
N PRO A 984 -28.02 23.16 -1.31
CA PRO A 984 -27.04 22.11 -0.94
C PRO A 984 -25.55 22.53 -0.87
N LEU A 985 -25.26 23.80 -1.17
CA LEU A 985 -23.94 24.42 -1.28
C LEU A 985 -23.83 25.70 -0.40
N ASP A 986 -24.71 25.91 0.61
CA ASP A 986 -24.68 27.04 1.57
C ASP A 986 -25.08 26.61 3.00
N ALA A 987 -24.10 26.03 3.72
CA ALA A 987 -24.11 25.58 5.13
C ALA A 987 -24.55 26.63 6.18
N SER A 988 -24.92 27.84 5.76
CA SER A 988 -25.50 28.89 6.58
C SER A 988 -27.05 28.90 6.58
N ASP A 989 -27.66 28.16 5.65
CA ASP A 989 -29.10 28.11 5.36
C ASP A 989 -29.83 27.03 6.20
N ASP A 990 -29.30 25.81 6.21
CA ASP A 990 -29.83 24.59 6.82
C ASP A 990 -30.24 24.70 8.31
N LYS A 991 -29.57 25.58 9.06
CA LYS A 991 -29.88 25.84 10.49
C LYS A 991 -31.17 26.65 10.71
N ASN A 992 -31.95 26.94 9.67
CA ASN A 992 -33.16 27.79 9.69
C ASN A 992 -34.51 27.04 9.67
N GLU A 993 -34.57 25.86 10.30
CA GLU A 993 -35.81 25.12 10.55
C GLU A 993 -36.96 26.01 11.09
N PRO A 994 -38.14 26.06 10.41
CA PRO A 994 -39.32 26.71 10.94
C PRO A 994 -39.86 26.00 12.20
N GLU A 995 -39.49 26.50 13.39
CA GLU A 995 -39.94 26.08 14.75
C GLU A 995 -41.46 25.78 14.84
N CYS A 996 -42.29 26.32 13.93
CA CYS A 996 -43.59 25.73 13.61
C CYS A 996 -44.13 26.06 12.20
N THR A 997 -45.02 25.18 11.70
CA THR A 997 -45.91 25.47 10.56
C THR A 997 -47.38 25.55 10.97
N LYS A 998 -47.77 24.92 12.08
CA LYS A 998 -49.13 24.92 12.66
C LYS A 998 -49.09 25.08 14.17
N ASP A 999 -50.15 25.63 14.76
CA ASP A 999 -50.24 25.89 16.21
C ASP A 999 -49.96 24.65 17.08
N ALA A 1000 -50.25 23.44 16.58
CA ALA A 1000 -50.07 22.18 17.31
C ALA A 1000 -48.59 21.81 17.55
N ASP A 1001 -47.67 22.31 16.72
CA ASP A 1001 -46.24 22.06 16.82
C ASP A 1001 -45.67 22.78 18.07
N CYS A 1002 -46.24 23.96 18.38
CA CYS A 1002 -45.96 24.75 19.60
C CYS A 1002 -46.54 24.16 20.90
N GLY A 1003 -46.70 22.83 20.96
CA GLY A 1003 -47.23 22.08 22.09
C GLY A 1003 -48.74 21.85 22.04
N GLY A 1004 -49.25 21.11 23.02
CA GLY A 1004 -50.66 20.67 23.02
C GLY A 1004 -51.68 21.82 23.18
N ALA A 1005 -52.94 21.53 22.85
CA ALA A 1005 -54.11 22.44 22.74
C ALA A 1005 -54.43 23.41 23.91
N LYS A 1006 -53.64 23.44 24.99
CA LYS A 1006 -53.73 24.37 26.13
C LYS A 1006 -52.35 24.89 26.59
N SER A 1007 -51.34 24.87 25.73
CA SER A 1007 -49.96 25.30 26.01
C SER A 1007 -49.87 26.79 26.35
N GLY A 1008 -50.72 27.62 25.74
CA GLY A 1008 -50.52 29.07 25.72
C GLY A 1008 -49.41 29.51 24.76
N LYS A 1009 -49.08 28.67 23.78
CA LYS A 1009 -48.17 28.94 22.67
C LYS A 1009 -48.84 28.61 21.33
N VAL A 1010 -48.60 29.44 20.32
CA VAL A 1010 -49.21 29.37 18.99
C VAL A 1010 -48.16 29.71 17.94
N CYS A 1011 -48.36 29.24 16.72
CA CYS A 1011 -47.42 29.47 15.65
C CYS A 1011 -47.61 30.87 15.06
N ASP A 1012 -46.55 31.66 14.91
CA ASP A 1012 -46.59 32.89 14.12
C ASP A 1012 -46.41 32.53 12.64
N ALA A 1013 -47.52 32.35 11.91
CA ALA A 1013 -47.53 32.01 10.48
C ALA A 1013 -46.90 33.08 9.54
N THR A 1014 -46.30 34.14 10.08
CA THR A 1014 -45.47 35.11 9.35
C THR A 1014 -44.00 35.11 9.77
N LYS A 1015 -43.61 34.32 10.78
CA LYS A 1015 -42.23 34.15 11.26
C LYS A 1015 -41.86 32.70 11.57
N LEU A 1016 -42.76 31.77 11.29
CA LEU A 1016 -42.65 30.32 11.49
C LEU A 1016 -42.08 29.91 12.86
N THR A 1017 -42.45 30.65 13.91
CA THR A 1017 -41.90 30.50 15.27
C THR A 1017 -42.96 30.48 16.38
N CYS A 1018 -42.68 29.80 17.49
CA CYS A 1018 -43.61 29.48 18.58
C CYS A 1018 -43.72 30.57 19.65
N GLY A 1019 -44.48 31.61 19.31
CA GLY A 1019 -44.82 32.70 20.21
C GLY A 1019 -45.75 32.31 21.37
N ASP A 1020 -45.61 33.00 22.50
CA ASP A 1020 -46.61 32.97 23.59
C ASP A 1020 -47.93 33.60 23.10
N GLY A 1021 -49.01 32.83 23.10
CA GLY A 1021 -50.31 33.31 22.64
C GLY A 1021 -51.40 32.24 22.62
N CYS A 1022 -52.52 32.56 21.96
CA CYS A 1022 -53.67 31.67 21.85
C CYS A 1022 -54.58 32.03 20.67
N ARG A 1023 -55.32 31.06 20.14
CA ARG A 1023 -56.42 31.26 19.18
C ARG A 1023 -57.65 30.49 19.66
N ASP A 1024 -58.82 31.14 19.75
CA ASP A 1024 -60.02 30.57 20.37
C ASP A 1024 -60.82 29.65 19.43
N LYS A 1025 -60.48 29.67 18.14
CA LYS A 1025 -61.09 28.84 17.12
C LYS A 1025 -60.02 28.26 16.19
N ASP A 1026 -59.89 26.94 16.25
CA ASP A 1026 -59.04 26.10 15.38
C ASP A 1026 -57.52 26.26 15.60
N GLY A 1027 -57.09 26.70 16.79
CA GLY A 1027 -55.67 26.79 17.20
C GLY A 1027 -55.45 26.51 18.70
N ASN A 1028 -54.24 26.76 19.20
CA ASN A 1028 -53.88 26.42 20.58
C ASN A 1028 -54.54 27.36 21.61
N GLY A 1029 -55.11 26.78 22.67
CA GLY A 1029 -55.77 27.50 23.75
C GLY A 1029 -54.87 27.81 24.95
N CYS A 1030 -55.45 28.48 25.94
CA CYS A 1030 -54.74 28.89 27.15
C CYS A 1030 -54.62 27.79 28.24
N PRO A 1031 -53.58 27.84 29.09
CA PRO A 1031 -53.45 27.00 30.26
C PRO A 1031 -54.62 27.15 31.25
N SER A 1032 -54.88 26.09 32.01
CA SER A 1032 -56.02 26.02 32.94
C SER A 1032 -56.06 27.20 33.91
N GLY A 1033 -57.19 27.94 33.90
CA GLY A 1033 -57.40 29.14 34.71
C GLY A 1033 -57.29 30.45 33.92
N LYS A 1034 -56.77 30.42 32.69
CA LYS A 1034 -56.70 31.58 31.79
C LYS A 1034 -57.70 31.47 30.63
N VAL A 1035 -58.13 32.63 30.13
CA VAL A 1035 -58.94 32.79 28.90
C VAL A 1035 -58.12 33.48 27.84
N CYS A 1036 -58.39 33.17 26.57
CA CYS A 1036 -57.78 33.84 25.44
C CYS A 1036 -58.40 35.23 25.23
N THR A 1037 -57.61 36.23 24.83
CA THR A 1037 -58.12 37.55 24.44
C THR A 1037 -58.52 37.66 22.97
N SER A 1038 -58.10 36.72 22.13
CA SER A 1038 -58.56 36.63 20.73
C SER A 1038 -59.88 35.86 20.66
N THR A 1039 -60.69 36.17 19.65
CA THR A 1039 -61.94 35.47 19.32
C THR A 1039 -62.02 35.10 17.83
N ASP A 1040 -60.90 35.19 17.12
CA ASP A 1040 -60.76 34.87 15.71
C ASP A 1040 -59.38 34.23 15.43
N ALA A 1041 -58.97 34.17 14.16
CA ALA A 1041 -57.72 33.54 13.75
C ALA A 1041 -56.46 34.36 14.10
N THR A 1042 -56.56 35.55 14.70
CA THR A 1042 -55.39 36.33 15.14
C THR A 1042 -54.84 35.86 16.48
N ILE A 1043 -53.53 36.02 16.69
CA ILE A 1043 -52.84 35.63 17.93
C ILE A 1043 -53.30 36.52 19.10
N GLY A 1044 -53.97 35.92 20.07
CA GLY A 1044 -54.34 36.54 21.35
C GLY A 1044 -53.35 36.23 22.47
N GLN A 1045 -53.63 36.73 23.67
CA GLN A 1045 -52.86 36.48 24.90
C GLN A 1045 -53.69 35.76 25.96
N CYS A 1046 -53.03 35.02 26.84
CA CYS A 1046 -53.68 34.29 27.94
C CYS A 1046 -53.75 35.11 29.23
N GLN A 1047 -54.98 35.47 29.65
CA GLN A 1047 -55.25 36.29 30.83
C GLN A 1047 -56.06 35.55 31.89
N ASP A 1048 -55.82 35.81 33.18
CA ASP A 1048 -56.49 35.10 34.27
C ASP A 1048 -58.00 35.33 34.30
N SER A 1049 -58.74 34.21 34.41
CA SER A 1049 -60.21 34.19 34.46
C SER A 1049 -60.70 34.89 35.71
N SER A 1050 -61.00 36.19 35.60
CA SER A 1050 -61.37 37.06 36.71
C SER A 1050 -62.79 36.73 37.22
N ALA A 1051 -62.91 35.66 38.01
CA ALA A 1051 -64.18 35.15 38.52
C ALA A 1051 -64.83 36.10 39.53
N SER A 1052 -65.70 36.98 39.04
CA SER A 1052 -66.63 37.73 39.87
C SER A 1052 -67.69 36.80 40.47
N GLY A 1053 -67.58 36.51 41.77
CA GLY A 1053 -68.75 36.37 42.65
C GLY A 1053 -69.51 35.03 42.70
N GLY A 1054 -68.88 34.01 43.30
CA GLY A 1054 -69.42 33.16 44.39
C GLY A 1054 -70.81 32.47 44.32
N GLY A 1055 -70.86 31.18 44.70
CA GLY A 1055 -72.11 30.46 44.95
C GLY A 1055 -71.95 29.01 45.46
N GLN A 1056 -72.20 28.80 46.75
CA GLN A 1056 -72.22 27.57 47.55
C GLN A 1056 -72.74 26.24 46.91
N GLY A 1057 -72.25 25.10 47.42
CA GLY A 1057 -73.14 23.94 47.71
C GLY A 1057 -72.54 22.53 47.54
N GLY A 1058 -71.92 21.96 48.59
CA GLY A 1058 -71.27 20.64 48.57
C GLY A 1058 -72.17 19.39 48.64
N GLY A 1059 -71.55 18.21 48.83
CA GLY A 1059 -72.28 16.96 49.12
C GLY A 1059 -71.58 15.65 48.70
N ASP A 1060 -70.65 15.18 49.53
CA ASP A 1060 -70.43 13.81 50.04
C ASP A 1060 -70.61 12.51 49.18
N ALA A 1061 -69.90 11.47 49.64
CA ALA A 1061 -70.09 10.02 49.42
C ALA A 1061 -69.54 9.32 48.15
N THR A 1062 -68.62 8.38 48.43
CA THR A 1062 -68.20 7.19 47.66
C THR A 1062 -69.24 6.04 47.85
N PRO A 1063 -69.01 4.73 47.54
CA PRO A 1063 -67.89 4.05 46.86
C PRO A 1063 -68.28 2.91 45.85
N GLY A 1064 -67.25 2.36 45.19
CA GLY A 1064 -67.14 0.92 44.91
C GLY A 1064 -67.62 0.39 43.54
N ASP A 1065 -67.20 -0.79 43.08
CA ASP A 1065 -66.13 -1.70 43.55
C ASP A 1065 -65.90 -2.81 42.48
N GLY A 1066 -64.83 -3.60 42.59
CA GLY A 1066 -64.84 -4.98 42.03
C GLY A 1066 -64.06 -5.31 40.74
N SER A 1067 -62.73 -5.34 40.84
CA SER A 1067 -61.86 -6.52 40.57
C SER A 1067 -61.94 -7.34 39.24
N GLY A 1068 -60.76 -7.54 38.62
CA GLY A 1068 -60.25 -8.92 38.42
C GLY A 1068 -59.48 -9.30 37.13
N CYS A 1069 -58.14 -9.19 37.17
CA CYS A 1069 -57.08 -10.09 36.63
C CYS A 1069 -57.13 -10.67 35.19
N SER A 1070 -56.02 -10.88 34.45
CA SER A 1070 -54.60 -10.45 34.54
C SER A 1070 -53.81 -10.94 33.30
N CYS A 1071 -52.51 -10.55 33.20
CA CYS A 1071 -51.50 -10.98 32.20
C CYS A 1071 -51.69 -10.36 30.80
N SER A 1072 -50.68 -9.88 30.07
CA SER A 1072 -49.20 -9.77 30.24
C SER A 1072 -48.67 -8.80 29.14
N LEU A 1073 -47.53 -8.10 29.18
CA LEU A 1073 -46.38 -7.89 30.09
C LEU A 1073 -46.03 -6.36 30.09
N ILE A 1074 -45.49 -5.74 31.15
CA ILE A 1074 -44.07 -5.38 31.43
C ILE A 1074 -43.37 -4.67 30.24
N ALA A 1075 -43.06 -3.36 30.24
CA ALA A 1075 -42.47 -2.44 31.26
C ALA A 1075 -40.94 -2.69 31.49
N SER A 1076 -40.11 -1.82 32.08
CA SER A 1076 -40.33 -0.69 33.00
C SER A 1076 -39.03 0.17 33.13
N HIS A 1077 -39.12 1.50 33.10
CA HIS A 1077 -39.00 2.41 34.27
C HIS A 1077 -37.59 2.77 34.82
N ASP A 1078 -37.21 4.03 34.58
CA ASP A 1078 -37.01 5.14 35.55
C ASP A 1078 -37.48 4.94 37.03
N GLU A 1079 -36.69 5.41 38.03
CA GLU A 1079 -37.17 6.30 39.14
C GLU A 1079 -36.11 6.64 40.24
N ALA A 1080 -35.74 7.94 40.31
CA ALA A 1080 -35.89 8.90 41.43
C ALA A 1080 -35.48 8.68 42.95
N THR A 1081 -35.04 9.81 43.56
CA THR A 1081 -35.02 10.23 45.01
C THR A 1081 -33.86 9.79 45.94
N GLY A 1082 -33.31 10.59 46.88
CA GLY A 1082 -33.40 12.05 47.16
C GLY A 1082 -32.84 12.53 48.55
N LEU A 1083 -32.53 13.85 48.69
CA LEU A 1083 -32.27 14.68 49.91
C LEU A 1083 -30.99 14.40 50.79
N TRP A 1084 -30.34 15.32 51.55
CA TRP A 1084 -30.58 16.70 52.10
C TRP A 1084 -29.24 17.44 52.51
N LEU A 1085 -29.20 18.79 52.41
CA LEU A 1085 -28.61 19.83 53.35
C LEU A 1085 -27.13 20.38 53.37
N PHE A 1086 -27.09 21.73 53.33
CA PHE A 1086 -26.25 22.74 54.03
C PHE A 1086 -24.84 23.23 53.54
N ALA A 1087 -24.87 24.24 52.66
CA ALA A 1087 -24.46 25.65 52.88
C ALA A 1087 -22.97 26.13 53.07
N ALA A 1088 -22.58 27.08 52.18
CA ALA A 1088 -22.10 28.46 52.45
C ALA A 1088 -20.69 28.92 51.99
N ALA A 1089 -20.67 29.92 51.08
CA ALA A 1089 -19.74 31.08 50.96
C ALA A 1089 -18.21 30.86 50.73
N ALA A 1090 -17.45 31.77 50.09
CA ALA A 1090 -17.70 32.87 49.13
C ALA A 1090 -16.35 33.45 48.61
N LEU A 1091 -16.37 34.14 47.46
CA LEU A 1091 -15.55 35.34 47.11
C LEU A 1091 -13.99 35.31 47.24
N LEU A 1092 -13.28 35.43 46.11
CA LEU A 1092 -12.61 36.67 45.66
C LEU A 1092 -11.70 36.51 44.41
N ALA A 1093 -11.78 37.48 43.49
CA ALA A 1093 -10.78 37.71 42.44
C ALA A 1093 -9.60 38.57 42.97
N GLY A 1094 -8.42 38.54 42.32
CA GLY A 1094 -7.31 39.40 42.77
C GLY A 1094 -5.92 39.28 42.14
N THR A 1095 -5.80 39.52 40.83
CA THR A 1095 -4.71 40.29 40.15
C THR A 1095 -3.23 40.27 40.63
N ARG A 1096 -2.34 40.24 39.62
CA ARG A 1096 -1.04 40.96 39.48
C ARG A 1096 0.28 40.37 40.04
N ARG A 1097 1.13 39.99 39.06
CA ARG A 1097 2.42 40.64 38.69
C ARG A 1097 3.44 41.00 39.80
N ARG A 1098 4.61 40.35 39.65
CA ARG A 1098 5.98 40.89 39.69
C ARG A 1098 6.69 41.20 41.03
N GLN A 1099 7.84 40.52 41.16
CA GLN A 1099 9.16 41.06 41.52
C GLN A 1099 9.50 41.38 43.01
N ARG A 1100 10.32 40.51 43.63
CA ARG A 1100 11.75 40.75 43.97
C ARG A 1100 12.23 39.86 45.13
N ARG A 1101 13.02 38.82 44.83
CA ARG A 1101 14.45 38.82 45.18
C ARG A 1101 15.26 37.80 44.42
#